data_AF-A0A9D4GJL9-F1
#
_entry.id   AF-A0A9D4GJL9-F1
#
_cell.length_a   1.000
_cell.length_b   1.000
_cell.length_c   1.000
_cell.angle_alpha   90.00
_cell.angle_beta   90.00
_cell.angle_gamma   90.00
#
_symmetry.space_group_name_H-M   'P 1'
#
loop_
_entity.id
_entity.type
_entity.pdbx_description
1 polymer ?
#
loop_
_entity_poly.entity_id
_entity_poly.type
_entity_poly.pdbx_seq_one_letter_code
_entity_poly.pdbx_strand_id
1 'polypeptide(L)'
;MASYEHLDEATLEFRMTMWRSDIENCFKNSDIVTKFGQYGLLQQEDVSRLLDMYEQKSSLYAAKIMLQIIYTKNQQRKWHTFVSAIEDAGYEFVVSRLVADEVEIAEERERGKHLLLFFGPHLENKVDPIELIASLLQRQVIKQEDADRITNVTHNKSKAEGIRVLLQRIQMYMKPHKWWNAFINSLCETGYEDIARLLEPDYLCCKALGEEYETDDALELNMEEKMEVEPSSDLNCQPSTSEQTNSMNSMNDLTAKQAEHVPITSINCNADRTEFNLKELNIKPDNGKTFDRDENLADDYDEMNERNSDFGGSDVEEDVDDNLKRNRDLNDPIQRTYKLEDYQEELAEKAVRGHNTIICAETGTGKTWVALHIIDKHLSKAVPGSRKAVFMANQAVLIKQQSNRLKKVLPQYRTKLITGEGDESRILDAFIPDNDILCFTPQILLNSLESGNISSLSKFSLLVFDECHHTKGDAPYARLARRYLQEKSKSNVKLPQIVGLTASIGVGRARSKEEAVEHILRICACLDVTPPLSTVVKNRNNYEKFVNTPKEETIKMVVKNPDPCKHVLLKAMEKTEEIMQGSSLVDLFEEKRPNERESQAYNNWTVDMMNAAQQRVGDAEIARDISASAMYLNVYNSALEVNNLLRVLDVVKYLASKHEGEFKGKHKHTETEKRLFDSLRAVQTQLLKLNTDKEAHNPNVHTISKQLQDMLKEKGDDSRAIVFVKARATCRALAAFLDADLQDFGLRARPLFGKQTKGAEEGMTESVQTETVEKFRDGHYKVMVCTSVGTEGIDVPDCNIVINYNYSGDEITKIQMKGRSRKKGATHVMVGDDKLLEQEMVNAYKVDLMRKAMVEIQNLNASNIQYKIRMFQENEKKKFLLKDECSKAKKSCSEEDDLEVRCKHCNEFGCFVSDLRKLDCHYFVVDADFRSKVTRKPDTPRKFDGIEIKVIMDCPKCTKMWGHVGQREQTELYLLKLAQFKFVRTANRETFIYRKWTDVPFHIPELKPGDISKLYGN
;
A
#
# COMPACT_ATOMS: atom_id res chain seq x y z
N MET A 1 21.72 -13.06 -46.11
CA MET A 1 20.60 -13.94 -46.54
C MET A 1 20.44 -14.93 -45.43
N ALA A 2 19.33 -14.84 -44.71
CA ALA A 2 19.38 -14.85 -43.25
C ALA A 2 18.44 -15.86 -42.60
N SER A 3 18.75 -16.24 -41.36
CA SER A 3 18.13 -17.36 -40.63
C SER A 3 16.67 -17.15 -40.19
N TYR A 4 16.04 -16.04 -40.60
CA TYR A 4 14.75 -15.57 -40.06
C TYR A 4 13.60 -15.49 -41.07
N GLU A 5 13.77 -16.00 -42.30
CA GLU A 5 12.70 -16.09 -43.33
C GLU A 5 11.53 -17.03 -42.96
N HIS A 6 11.58 -17.67 -41.79
CA HIS A 6 10.53 -18.53 -41.24
C HIS A 6 9.46 -17.77 -40.43
N LEU A 7 9.73 -16.53 -40.01
CA LEU A 7 8.78 -15.67 -39.30
C LEU A 7 7.88 -14.95 -40.32
N ASP A 8 6.58 -14.84 -40.06
CA ASP A 8 5.70 -14.06 -40.94
C ASP A 8 5.79 -12.54 -40.63
N GLU A 9 5.42 -11.73 -41.63
CA GLU A 9 5.45 -10.26 -41.51
C GLU A 9 4.52 -9.75 -40.39
N ALA A 10 3.49 -10.49 -40.00
CA ALA A 10 2.59 -10.11 -38.90
C ALA A 10 3.22 -10.34 -37.53
N THR A 11 4.03 -11.39 -37.39
CA THR A 11 4.82 -11.73 -36.21
C THR A 11 5.94 -10.71 -36.01
N LEU A 12 6.63 -10.32 -37.09
CA LEU A 12 7.59 -9.22 -37.06
C LEU A 12 6.91 -7.89 -36.72
N GLU A 13 5.75 -7.57 -37.29
CA GLU A 13 4.97 -6.36 -36.96
C GLU A 13 4.56 -6.32 -35.47
N PHE A 14 4.10 -7.45 -34.93
CA PHE A 14 3.74 -7.60 -33.53
C PHE A 14 4.95 -7.44 -32.60
N ARG A 15 6.07 -8.13 -32.88
CA ARG A 15 7.32 -8.01 -32.10
C ARG A 15 7.90 -6.59 -32.17
N MET A 16 7.85 -5.94 -33.34
CA MET A 16 8.24 -4.53 -33.49
C MET A 16 7.34 -3.56 -32.72
N THR A 17 6.05 -3.88 -32.58
CA THR A 17 5.11 -3.10 -31.78
C THR A 17 5.36 -3.28 -30.28
N MET A 18 5.58 -4.52 -29.83
CA MET A 18 5.91 -4.87 -28.45
C MET A 18 7.21 -4.21 -27.99
N TRP A 19 8.28 -4.36 -28.77
CA TRP A 19 9.61 -3.82 -28.45
C TRP A 19 9.82 -2.38 -28.91
N ARG A 20 8.78 -1.67 -29.37
CA ARG A 20 8.91 -0.36 -30.02
C ARG A 20 9.72 0.66 -29.19
N SER A 21 9.47 0.73 -27.89
CA SER A 21 10.20 1.65 -27.01
C SER A 21 11.67 1.27 -26.78
N ASP A 22 12.06 0.00 -26.95
CA ASP A 22 13.47 -0.42 -26.94
C ASP A 22 14.15 -0.01 -28.25
N ILE A 23 13.49 -0.27 -29.39
CA ILE A 23 13.99 0.06 -30.73
C ILE A 23 14.17 1.58 -30.88
N GLU A 24 13.19 2.37 -30.43
CA GLU A 24 13.26 3.84 -30.36
C GLU A 24 14.45 4.33 -29.50
N ASN A 25 14.81 3.59 -28.45
CA ASN A 25 15.98 3.88 -27.61
C ASN A 25 17.31 3.38 -28.21
N CYS A 26 17.30 2.43 -29.16
CA CYS A 26 18.51 1.95 -29.83
C CYS A 26 19.00 2.90 -30.93
N PHE A 27 18.11 3.48 -31.74
CA PHE A 27 18.45 4.29 -32.92
C PHE A 27 18.95 5.72 -32.58
N LYS A 28 20.12 5.80 -31.93
CA LYS A 28 20.72 7.08 -31.48
C LYS A 28 21.60 7.79 -32.51
N ASN A 29 21.94 7.12 -33.62
CA ASN A 29 22.83 7.60 -34.67
C ASN A 29 22.06 7.75 -36.00
N SER A 30 22.35 8.79 -36.78
CA SER A 30 21.72 9.12 -38.06
C SER A 30 22.00 8.11 -39.19
N ASP A 31 23.06 7.31 -39.10
CA ASP A 31 23.42 6.30 -40.11
C ASP A 31 22.27 5.35 -40.49
N ILE A 32 21.39 5.04 -39.53
CA ILE A 32 20.21 4.19 -39.75
C ILE A 32 19.18 4.84 -40.69
N VAL A 33 19.07 6.17 -40.70
CA VAL A 33 18.19 6.93 -41.61
C VAL A 33 18.65 6.73 -43.05
N THR A 34 19.96 6.82 -43.29
CA THR A 34 20.59 6.58 -44.59
C THR A 34 20.39 5.14 -45.05
N LYS A 35 20.53 4.15 -44.16
CA LYS A 35 20.26 2.74 -44.45
C LYS A 35 18.79 2.47 -44.77
N PHE A 36 17.84 3.01 -44.00
CA PHE A 36 16.42 2.89 -44.36
C PHE A 36 16.06 3.61 -45.68
N GLY A 37 16.77 4.67 -46.06
CA GLY A 37 16.69 5.25 -47.40
C GLY A 37 17.18 4.29 -48.50
N GLN A 38 18.37 3.68 -48.31
CA GLN A 38 18.94 2.71 -49.25
C GLN A 38 18.04 1.47 -49.44
N TYR A 39 17.39 1.00 -48.38
CA TYR A 39 16.44 -0.12 -48.41
C TYR A 39 15.01 0.27 -48.84
N GLY A 40 14.76 1.53 -49.22
CA GLY A 40 13.47 2.00 -49.74
C GLY A 40 12.34 2.08 -48.69
N LEU A 41 12.68 2.07 -47.40
CA LEU A 41 11.76 2.17 -46.27
C LEU A 41 11.43 3.65 -45.92
N LEU A 42 12.26 4.59 -46.37
CA LEU A 42 12.06 6.03 -46.30
C LEU A 42 12.19 6.65 -47.70
N GLN A 43 11.39 7.67 -48.00
CA GLN A 43 11.57 8.46 -49.23
C GLN A 43 12.71 9.48 -49.05
N GLN A 44 13.30 9.96 -50.15
CA GLN A 44 14.44 10.88 -50.09
C GLN A 44 14.14 12.17 -49.32
N GLU A 45 12.88 12.66 -49.39
CA GLU A 45 12.38 13.79 -48.58
C GLU A 45 12.32 13.47 -47.08
N ASP A 46 11.91 12.25 -46.71
CA ASP A 46 11.89 11.80 -45.31
C ASP A 46 13.33 11.67 -44.77
N VAL A 47 14.26 11.13 -45.59
CA VAL A 47 15.67 10.97 -45.22
C VAL A 47 16.30 12.32 -44.87
N SER A 48 16.26 13.29 -45.79
CA SER A 48 16.83 14.62 -45.53
C SER A 48 16.22 15.28 -44.28
N ARG A 49 14.89 15.24 -44.15
CA ARG A 49 14.17 15.79 -43.00
C ARG A 49 14.54 15.11 -41.68
N LEU A 50 14.79 13.81 -41.70
CA LEU A 50 15.17 13.05 -40.50
C LEU A 50 16.63 13.30 -40.12
N LEU A 51 17.54 13.44 -41.09
CA LEU A 51 18.94 13.83 -40.84
C LEU A 51 19.00 15.21 -40.14
N ASP A 52 18.31 16.23 -40.68
CA ASP A 52 18.16 17.55 -40.04
C ASP A 52 17.62 17.43 -38.59
N MET A 53 16.70 16.49 -38.35
CA MET A 53 16.13 16.26 -37.02
C MET A 53 17.06 15.49 -36.07
N TYR A 54 17.99 14.68 -36.57
CA TYR A 54 19.05 14.06 -35.75
C TYR A 54 20.14 15.07 -35.36
N GLU A 55 20.41 16.08 -36.20
CA GLU A 55 21.36 17.16 -35.88
C GLU A 55 20.76 18.23 -34.94
N GLN A 56 19.51 18.65 -35.19
CA GLN A 56 18.91 19.82 -34.52
C GLN A 56 18.03 19.50 -33.31
N LYS A 57 17.73 18.21 -33.04
CA LYS A 57 16.81 17.78 -31.96
C LYS A 57 17.34 16.55 -31.23
N SER A 58 16.61 16.09 -30.22
CA SER A 58 16.92 14.83 -29.53
C SER A 58 16.84 13.65 -30.50
N SER A 59 17.88 12.83 -30.57
CA SER A 59 17.93 11.62 -31.39
C SER A 59 16.80 10.62 -31.07
N LEU A 60 16.33 10.55 -29.81
CA LEU A 60 15.16 9.76 -29.44
C LEU A 60 13.85 10.30 -30.06
N TYR A 61 13.73 11.62 -30.23
CA TYR A 61 12.60 12.24 -30.92
C TYR A 61 12.66 12.00 -32.43
N ALA A 62 13.86 12.07 -33.03
CA ALA A 62 14.06 11.70 -34.42
C ALA A 62 13.75 10.21 -34.68
N ALA A 63 14.22 9.31 -33.81
CA ALA A 63 13.93 7.88 -33.87
C ALA A 63 12.42 7.56 -33.79
N LYS A 64 11.69 8.20 -32.86
CA LYS A 64 10.23 8.08 -32.72
C LYS A 64 9.49 8.50 -33.99
N ILE A 65 9.90 9.61 -34.61
CA ILE A 65 9.29 10.11 -35.85
C ILE A 65 9.68 9.24 -37.06
N MET A 66 10.92 8.78 -37.15
CA MET A 66 11.38 7.84 -38.17
C MET A 66 10.59 6.53 -38.14
N LEU A 67 10.48 5.89 -36.98
CA LEU A 67 9.69 4.67 -36.81
C LEU A 67 8.20 4.91 -37.06
N GLN A 68 7.66 6.08 -36.71
CA GLN A 68 6.29 6.41 -37.07
C GLN A 68 6.10 6.57 -38.59
N ILE A 69 7.04 7.19 -39.30
CA ILE A 69 7.00 7.31 -40.76
C ILE A 69 7.03 5.92 -41.40
N ILE A 70 7.95 5.05 -40.98
CA ILE A 70 8.04 3.66 -41.47
C ILE A 70 6.72 2.93 -41.19
N TYR A 71 6.21 2.94 -39.95
CA TYR A 71 4.96 2.26 -39.61
C TYR A 71 3.75 2.79 -40.41
N THR A 72 3.70 4.08 -40.72
CA THR A 72 2.57 4.70 -41.45
C THR A 72 2.70 4.55 -42.98
N LYS A 73 3.93 4.43 -43.51
CA LYS A 73 4.20 4.32 -44.96
C LYS A 73 4.48 2.91 -45.46
N ASN A 74 4.71 1.92 -44.58
CA ASN A 74 5.01 0.53 -44.93
C ASN A 74 3.74 -0.24 -45.42
N GLN A 75 3.08 0.26 -46.47
CA GLN A 75 1.87 -0.32 -47.06
C GLN A 75 2.06 -1.73 -47.64
N GLN A 76 3.31 -2.19 -47.80
CA GLN A 76 3.66 -3.52 -48.28
C GLN A 76 4.17 -4.44 -47.15
N ARG A 77 4.06 -4.05 -45.87
CA ARG A 77 4.46 -4.83 -44.69
C ARG A 77 5.85 -5.48 -44.82
N LYS A 78 6.85 -4.72 -45.28
CA LYS A 78 8.22 -5.20 -45.50
C LYS A 78 9.05 -5.22 -44.23
N TRP A 79 8.62 -5.93 -43.19
CA TRP A 79 9.36 -6.00 -41.94
C TRP A 79 10.60 -6.88 -42.06
N HIS A 80 10.65 -7.88 -42.95
CA HIS A 80 11.93 -8.50 -43.35
C HIS A 80 12.93 -7.49 -43.91
N THR A 81 12.49 -6.58 -44.79
CA THR A 81 13.36 -5.52 -45.33
C THR A 81 13.81 -4.56 -44.24
N PHE A 82 12.96 -4.28 -43.24
CA PHE A 82 13.36 -3.52 -42.04
C PHE A 82 14.40 -4.27 -41.22
N VAL A 83 14.21 -5.57 -40.93
CA VAL A 83 15.14 -6.41 -40.17
C VAL A 83 16.51 -6.48 -40.86
N SER A 84 16.55 -6.71 -42.18
CA SER A 84 17.80 -6.67 -42.93
C SER A 84 18.44 -5.27 -42.94
N ALA A 85 17.65 -4.19 -43.03
CA ALA A 85 18.19 -2.83 -43.00
C ALA A 85 18.78 -2.41 -41.63
N ILE A 86 18.30 -2.98 -40.53
CA ILE A 86 18.90 -2.77 -39.19
C ILE A 86 20.13 -3.68 -38.97
N GLU A 87 20.12 -4.91 -39.50
CA GLU A 87 21.27 -5.83 -39.49
C GLU A 87 22.46 -5.19 -40.23
N ASP A 88 22.21 -4.76 -41.47
CA ASP A 88 23.16 -4.12 -42.38
C ASP A 88 23.60 -2.72 -41.91
N ALA A 89 23.01 -2.20 -40.84
CA ALA A 89 23.38 -0.98 -40.12
C ALA A 89 24.08 -1.24 -38.77
N GLY A 90 24.40 -2.50 -38.44
CA GLY A 90 25.13 -2.89 -37.23
C GLY A 90 24.26 -3.07 -35.97
N TYR A 91 22.93 -3.15 -36.10
CA TYR A 91 22.01 -3.33 -34.98
C TYR A 91 21.61 -4.81 -34.77
N GLU A 92 22.58 -5.72 -34.83
CA GLU A 92 22.44 -7.18 -34.60
C GLU A 92 21.65 -7.52 -33.31
N PHE A 93 21.82 -6.71 -32.26
CA PHE A 93 21.06 -6.82 -31.01
C PHE A 93 19.54 -6.60 -31.19
N VAL A 94 19.15 -5.72 -32.12
CA VAL A 94 17.74 -5.44 -32.42
C VAL A 94 17.16 -6.52 -33.34
N VAL A 95 17.96 -7.03 -34.29
CA VAL A 95 17.62 -8.20 -35.12
C VAL A 95 17.31 -9.40 -34.24
N SER A 96 18.25 -9.82 -33.39
CA SER A 96 18.08 -10.96 -32.48
C SER A 96 16.88 -10.82 -31.54
N ARG A 97 16.54 -9.59 -31.10
CA ARG A 97 15.34 -9.32 -30.25
C ARG A 97 14.01 -9.32 -31.02
N LEU A 98 14.03 -9.19 -32.35
CA LEU A 98 12.86 -9.40 -33.21
C LEU A 98 12.74 -10.85 -33.71
N VAL A 99 13.84 -11.59 -33.76
CA VAL A 99 13.91 -12.93 -34.33
C VAL A 99 13.75 -14.04 -33.27
N ALA A 100 14.31 -13.88 -32.07
CA ALA A 100 14.26 -14.93 -31.04
C ALA A 100 12.83 -15.30 -30.61
N ASP A 101 12.59 -16.59 -30.38
CA ASP A 101 11.27 -17.16 -30.06
C ASP A 101 10.96 -17.24 -28.55
N GLU A 102 11.96 -17.07 -27.68
CA GLU A 102 11.81 -17.27 -26.24
C GLU A 102 11.41 -16.00 -25.47
N VAL A 103 10.38 -16.14 -24.63
CA VAL A 103 9.87 -15.07 -23.76
C VAL A 103 10.66 -14.98 -22.44
N GLU A 104 11.24 -16.08 -21.95
CA GLU A 104 11.86 -16.15 -20.62
C GLU A 104 13.10 -15.24 -20.46
N ILE A 105 13.86 -15.01 -21.54
CA ILE A 105 15.03 -14.10 -21.57
C ILE A 105 14.64 -12.65 -21.16
N ALA A 106 13.37 -12.28 -21.25
CA ALA A 106 12.88 -10.98 -20.79
C ALA A 106 12.78 -10.89 -19.25
N GLU A 107 12.39 -11.96 -18.56
CA GLU A 107 12.08 -11.90 -17.11
C GLU A 107 13.34 -11.86 -16.24
N GLU A 108 14.34 -12.73 -16.50
CA GLU A 108 15.64 -12.67 -15.79
C GLU A 108 16.33 -11.31 -15.96
N ARG A 109 16.29 -10.77 -17.19
CA ARG A 109 16.95 -9.52 -17.55
C ARG A 109 16.34 -8.32 -16.79
N GLU A 110 15.03 -8.26 -16.71
CA GLU A 110 14.32 -7.18 -16.03
C GLU A 110 14.39 -7.35 -14.49
N ARG A 111 14.34 -8.60 -13.98
CA ARG A 111 14.67 -8.96 -12.58
C ARG A 111 16.04 -8.41 -12.17
N GLY A 112 17.10 -8.74 -12.90
CA GLY A 112 18.46 -8.29 -12.61
C GLY A 112 18.58 -6.76 -12.63
N LYS A 113 18.01 -6.10 -13.64
CA LYS A 113 17.94 -4.62 -13.75
C LYS A 113 17.26 -3.98 -12.54
N HIS A 114 16.11 -4.52 -12.09
CA HIS A 114 15.38 -4.00 -10.93
C HIS A 114 16.12 -4.24 -9.61
N LEU A 115 16.81 -5.37 -9.47
CA LEU A 115 17.66 -5.65 -8.31
C LEU A 115 18.85 -4.70 -8.26
N LEU A 116 19.51 -4.39 -9.40
CA LEU A 116 20.56 -3.35 -9.45
C LEU A 116 20.02 -1.94 -9.11
N LEU A 117 18.78 -1.61 -9.48
CA LEU A 117 18.16 -0.33 -9.13
C LEU A 117 17.86 -0.23 -7.63
N PHE A 118 17.35 -1.31 -7.03
CA PHE A 118 16.98 -1.37 -5.61
C PHE A 118 18.21 -1.44 -4.69
N PHE A 119 19.20 -2.26 -5.05
CA PHE A 119 20.43 -2.47 -4.28
C PHE A 119 21.60 -1.58 -4.71
N GLY A 120 21.47 -0.75 -5.75
CA GLY A 120 22.50 0.20 -6.18
C GLY A 120 23.11 1.01 -5.02
N PRO A 121 22.30 1.65 -4.15
CA PRO A 121 22.80 2.36 -2.97
C PRO A 121 23.47 1.47 -1.90
N HIS A 122 23.30 0.14 -1.94
CA HIS A 122 24.04 -0.80 -1.10
C HIS A 122 25.39 -1.15 -1.75
N LEU A 123 25.40 -1.42 -3.06
CA LEU A 123 26.60 -1.64 -3.87
C LEU A 123 27.56 -0.45 -3.78
N GLU A 124 27.04 0.78 -3.91
CA GLU A 124 27.77 2.05 -3.76
C GLU A 124 28.54 2.18 -2.43
N ASN A 125 28.04 1.54 -1.36
CA ASN A 125 28.59 1.62 0.00
C ASN A 125 29.46 0.40 0.38
N LYS A 126 29.54 -0.63 -0.48
CA LYS A 126 30.11 -1.92 -0.12
C LYS A 126 31.09 -2.52 -1.13
N VAL A 127 31.00 -2.15 -2.40
CA VAL A 127 31.77 -2.75 -3.49
C VAL A 127 32.79 -1.75 -4.03
N ASP A 128 34.03 -2.18 -4.25
CA ASP A 128 34.97 -1.45 -5.10
C ASP A 128 34.76 -1.84 -6.58
N PRO A 129 34.44 -0.87 -7.47
CA PRO A 129 34.27 -1.17 -8.89
C PRO A 129 35.58 -1.59 -9.59
N ILE A 130 36.75 -1.22 -9.06
CA ILE A 130 38.07 -1.56 -9.64
C ILE A 130 38.34 -3.06 -9.48
N GLU A 131 37.94 -3.65 -8.35
CA GLU A 131 38.11 -5.09 -8.08
C GLU A 131 37.24 -5.93 -9.04
N LEU A 132 36.04 -5.46 -9.36
CA LEU A 132 35.14 -6.12 -10.32
C LEU A 132 35.57 -6.00 -11.79
N ILE A 133 36.25 -4.92 -12.19
CA ILE A 133 36.52 -4.59 -13.60
C ILE A 133 37.18 -5.76 -14.36
N ALA A 134 38.14 -6.47 -13.76
CA ALA A 134 38.84 -7.56 -14.43
C ALA A 134 37.92 -8.75 -14.78
N SER A 135 37.13 -9.22 -13.82
CA SER A 135 36.17 -10.33 -14.04
C SER A 135 35.04 -9.88 -14.97
N LEU A 136 34.54 -8.64 -14.85
CA LEU A 136 33.49 -8.12 -15.74
C LEU A 136 33.96 -7.90 -17.19
N LEU A 137 35.22 -7.55 -17.42
CA LEU A 137 35.82 -7.51 -18.76
C LEU A 137 35.98 -8.92 -19.34
N GLN A 138 36.56 -9.85 -18.56
CA GLN A 138 36.74 -11.26 -18.97
C GLN A 138 35.41 -11.92 -19.34
N ARG A 139 34.34 -11.62 -18.59
CA ARG A 139 32.98 -12.12 -18.80
C ARG A 139 32.15 -11.28 -19.78
N GLN A 140 32.77 -10.32 -20.49
CA GLN A 140 32.15 -9.42 -21.48
C GLN A 140 30.92 -8.61 -21.00
N VAL A 141 30.81 -8.35 -19.70
CA VAL A 141 29.70 -7.59 -19.10
C VAL A 141 29.89 -6.07 -19.31
N ILE A 142 31.13 -5.62 -19.47
CA ILE A 142 31.50 -4.22 -19.80
C ILE A 142 32.56 -4.19 -20.91
N LYS A 143 32.73 -3.03 -21.58
CA LYS A 143 33.81 -2.82 -22.56
C LYS A 143 35.05 -2.19 -21.91
N GLN A 144 36.21 -2.25 -22.59
CA GLN A 144 37.44 -1.58 -22.13
C GLN A 144 37.22 -0.08 -21.91
N GLU A 145 36.55 0.60 -22.85
CA GLU A 145 36.16 2.02 -22.72
C GLU A 145 35.37 2.33 -21.42
N ASP A 146 34.59 1.36 -20.94
CA ASP A 146 33.84 1.48 -19.70
C ASP A 146 34.71 1.22 -18.48
N ALA A 147 35.56 0.20 -18.52
CA ALA A 147 36.54 -0.06 -17.47
C ALA A 147 37.45 1.15 -17.27
N ASP A 148 37.97 1.75 -18.34
CA ASP A 148 38.78 2.96 -18.31
C ASP A 148 38.01 4.14 -17.70
N ARG A 149 36.73 4.31 -18.09
CA ARG A 149 35.86 5.38 -17.59
C ARG A 149 35.48 5.21 -16.11
N ILE A 150 35.19 3.97 -15.69
CA ILE A 150 34.86 3.61 -14.30
C ILE A 150 36.09 3.78 -13.41
N THR A 151 37.27 3.34 -13.88
CA THR A 151 38.56 3.54 -13.19
C THR A 151 38.84 5.03 -12.99
N ASN A 152 38.74 5.82 -14.06
CA ASN A 152 38.92 7.28 -14.00
C ASN A 152 37.92 7.97 -13.05
N VAL A 153 36.64 7.59 -13.05
CA VAL A 153 35.63 8.16 -12.13
C VAL A 153 35.87 7.72 -10.68
N THR A 154 36.33 6.48 -10.47
CA THR A 154 36.61 5.94 -9.14
C THR A 154 37.76 6.67 -8.46
N HIS A 155 38.87 6.89 -9.18
CA HIS A 155 40.03 7.62 -8.65
C HIS A 155 39.79 9.12 -8.51
N ASN A 156 39.12 9.77 -9.48
CA ASN A 156 38.97 11.23 -9.49
C ASN A 156 37.72 11.76 -8.75
N LYS A 157 36.79 10.90 -8.34
CA LYS A 157 35.61 11.27 -7.53
C LYS A 157 35.43 10.40 -6.29
N SER A 158 34.98 9.15 -6.45
CA SER A 158 34.76 8.20 -5.35
C SER A 158 34.39 6.80 -5.86
N LYS A 159 34.58 5.77 -5.01
CA LYS A 159 34.09 4.40 -5.26
C LYS A 159 32.58 4.35 -5.54
N ALA A 160 31.78 5.08 -4.76
CA ALA A 160 30.33 5.13 -4.95
C ALA A 160 29.94 5.70 -6.32
N GLU A 161 30.58 6.77 -6.80
CA GLU A 161 30.34 7.28 -8.15
C GLU A 161 30.84 6.31 -9.23
N GLY A 162 31.97 5.63 -9.00
CA GLY A 162 32.45 4.56 -9.87
C GLY A 162 31.44 3.42 -10.01
N ILE A 163 30.82 2.99 -8.91
CA ILE A 163 29.70 2.03 -8.91
C ILE A 163 28.50 2.57 -9.69
N ARG A 164 28.10 3.83 -9.51
CA ARG A 164 26.99 4.42 -10.30
C ARG A 164 27.26 4.36 -11.80
N VAL A 165 28.47 4.70 -12.23
CA VAL A 165 28.86 4.60 -13.64
C VAL A 165 28.88 3.14 -14.08
N LEU A 166 29.42 2.21 -13.28
CA LEU A 166 29.41 0.78 -13.58
C LEU A 166 27.97 0.25 -13.78
N LEU A 167 27.07 0.52 -12.83
CA LEU A 167 25.67 0.09 -12.89
C LEU A 167 24.95 0.73 -14.09
N GLN A 168 25.19 2.01 -14.36
CA GLN A 168 24.67 2.70 -15.55
C GLN A 168 25.19 2.07 -16.85
N ARG A 169 26.46 1.62 -16.90
CA ARG A 169 27.02 0.97 -18.10
C ARG A 169 26.53 -0.46 -18.30
N ILE A 170 26.40 -1.24 -17.22
CA ILE A 170 25.72 -2.55 -17.25
C ILE A 170 24.29 -2.40 -17.79
N GLN A 171 23.57 -1.35 -17.36
CA GLN A 171 22.24 -1.02 -17.86
C GLN A 171 22.21 -0.54 -19.33
N MET A 172 23.34 -0.08 -19.89
CA MET A 172 23.44 0.45 -21.27
C MET A 172 23.90 -0.58 -22.31
N TYR A 173 24.72 -1.57 -21.95
CA TYR A 173 25.39 -2.47 -22.91
C TYR A 173 24.90 -3.93 -22.85
N MET A 174 23.68 -4.17 -22.37
CA MET A 174 23.07 -5.51 -22.22
C MET A 174 23.06 -6.34 -23.52
N LYS A 175 24.12 -7.14 -23.76
CA LYS A 175 24.07 -8.31 -24.66
C LYS A 175 23.04 -9.33 -24.13
N PRO A 176 22.43 -10.18 -24.98
CA PRO A 176 21.24 -10.95 -24.57
C PRO A 176 21.47 -12.01 -23.47
N HIS A 177 22.59 -12.74 -23.52
CA HIS A 177 22.76 -13.95 -22.71
C HIS A 177 23.59 -13.75 -21.43
N LYS A 178 23.05 -14.29 -20.32
CA LYS A 178 23.75 -14.67 -19.08
C LYS A 178 24.56 -13.54 -18.37
N TRP A 179 24.34 -12.25 -18.70
CA TRP A 179 25.03 -11.10 -18.07
C TRP A 179 24.78 -10.99 -16.56
N TRP A 180 23.57 -11.35 -16.10
CA TRP A 180 23.21 -11.33 -14.68
C TRP A 180 24.05 -12.35 -13.91
N ASN A 181 24.02 -13.62 -14.36
CA ASN A 181 24.82 -14.69 -13.76
C ASN A 181 26.33 -14.42 -13.90
N ALA A 182 26.78 -13.74 -14.95
CA ALA A 182 28.16 -13.26 -15.06
C ALA A 182 28.50 -12.21 -13.97
N PHE A 183 27.64 -11.21 -13.75
CA PHE A 183 27.82 -10.19 -12.71
C PHE A 183 27.76 -10.78 -11.29
N ILE A 184 26.84 -11.72 -11.03
CA ILE A 184 26.75 -12.47 -9.77
C ILE A 184 28.01 -13.31 -9.54
N ASN A 185 28.55 -13.99 -10.57
CA ASN A 185 29.84 -14.68 -10.44
C ASN A 185 31.00 -13.71 -10.20
N SER A 186 31.07 -12.56 -10.88
CA SER A 186 32.12 -11.56 -10.62
C SER A 186 32.10 -11.08 -9.17
N LEU A 187 30.92 -10.87 -8.57
CA LEU A 187 30.79 -10.57 -7.14
C LEU A 187 31.33 -11.70 -6.26
N CYS A 188 30.99 -12.97 -6.53
CA CYS A 188 31.56 -14.11 -5.80
C CYS A 188 33.09 -14.20 -5.94
N GLU A 189 33.62 -14.12 -7.17
CA GLU A 189 35.05 -14.23 -7.49
C GLU A 189 35.91 -13.14 -6.85
N THR A 190 35.32 -11.98 -6.56
CA THR A 190 36.00 -10.83 -5.94
C THR A 190 35.71 -10.71 -4.43
N GLY A 191 35.13 -11.73 -3.81
CA GLY A 191 34.91 -11.80 -2.36
C GLY A 191 33.63 -11.13 -1.86
N TYR A 192 32.78 -10.63 -2.74
CA TYR A 192 31.47 -10.04 -2.43
C TYR A 192 30.34 -11.08 -2.38
N GLU A 193 30.63 -12.31 -1.89
CA GLU A 193 29.66 -13.41 -1.82
C GLU A 193 28.35 -13.04 -1.10
N ASP A 194 28.42 -12.29 0.01
CA ASP A 194 27.22 -11.88 0.76
C ASP A 194 26.33 -10.91 -0.03
N ILE A 195 26.90 -10.21 -1.01
CA ILE A 195 26.16 -9.34 -1.94
C ILE A 195 25.61 -10.16 -3.10
N ALA A 196 26.36 -11.15 -3.59
CA ALA A 196 25.83 -12.14 -4.54
C ALA A 196 24.62 -12.88 -3.94
N ARG A 197 24.69 -13.34 -2.67
CA ARG A 197 23.57 -13.93 -1.91
C ARG A 197 22.39 -12.97 -1.68
N LEU A 198 22.66 -11.65 -1.63
CA LEU A 198 21.63 -10.62 -1.45
C LEU A 198 20.88 -10.33 -2.76
N LEU A 199 21.59 -10.41 -3.90
CA LEU A 199 21.03 -10.18 -5.23
C LEU A 199 20.37 -11.43 -5.80
N GLU A 200 20.99 -12.61 -5.65
CA GLU A 200 20.48 -13.87 -6.18
C GLU A 200 20.66 -15.02 -5.16
N PRO A 201 19.70 -15.21 -4.23
CA PRO A 201 19.86 -16.08 -3.06
C PRO A 201 20.09 -17.56 -3.38
N ASP A 202 19.47 -18.04 -4.46
CA ASP A 202 19.42 -19.47 -4.79
C ASP A 202 20.64 -19.91 -5.62
N TYR A 203 21.34 -18.97 -6.27
CA TYR A 203 22.46 -19.22 -7.18
C TYR A 203 23.62 -20.01 -6.55
N LEU A 204 23.88 -19.77 -5.27
CA LEU A 204 24.96 -20.45 -4.52
C LEU A 204 24.54 -21.80 -3.93
N CYS A 205 23.27 -22.19 -4.05
CA CYS A 205 22.81 -23.51 -3.60
C CYS A 205 23.31 -24.61 -4.55
N CYS A 206 23.13 -24.45 -5.86
CA CYS A 206 23.63 -25.39 -6.87
C CYS A 206 25.17 -25.50 -6.82
N LYS A 207 25.86 -24.35 -6.72
CA LYS A 207 27.33 -24.28 -6.65
C LYS A 207 27.93 -24.94 -5.39
N ALA A 208 27.12 -25.17 -4.34
CA ALA A 208 27.52 -25.89 -3.14
C ALA A 208 27.22 -27.41 -3.19
N LEU A 209 26.39 -27.87 -4.14
CA LEU A 209 26.07 -29.28 -4.38
C LEU A 209 27.01 -29.94 -5.40
N GLY A 210 27.74 -29.14 -6.18
CA GLY A 210 28.63 -29.63 -7.25
C GLY A 210 27.93 -29.90 -8.57
N GLU A 211 26.67 -29.48 -8.70
CA GLU A 211 25.88 -29.55 -9.92
C GLU A 211 26.20 -28.34 -10.80
N GLU A 212 26.66 -28.57 -12.03
CA GLU A 212 26.73 -27.51 -13.04
C GLU A 212 25.31 -27.15 -13.50
N TYR A 213 25.07 -25.86 -13.73
CA TYR A 213 23.74 -25.35 -14.10
C TYR A 213 23.53 -25.50 -15.61
N GLU A 214 23.39 -26.75 -16.07
CA GLU A 214 22.99 -27.06 -17.43
C GLU A 214 21.54 -26.60 -17.66
N THR A 215 21.32 -25.85 -18.75
CA THR A 215 19.99 -25.53 -19.29
C THR A 215 19.62 -26.58 -20.36
N ASP A 216 18.33 -26.78 -20.64
CA ASP A 216 17.78 -27.89 -21.45
C ASP A 216 18.23 -27.96 -22.94
N ASP A 217 19.21 -27.15 -23.35
CA ASP A 217 19.79 -27.07 -24.70
C ASP A 217 20.49 -28.37 -25.18
N ALA A 218 20.77 -29.31 -24.27
CA ALA A 218 21.61 -30.49 -24.54
C ALA A 218 20.91 -31.64 -25.31
N LEU A 219 19.63 -31.50 -25.68
CA LEU A 219 18.81 -32.60 -26.22
C LEU A 219 18.59 -32.62 -27.74
N GLU A 220 18.87 -31.54 -28.49
CA GLU A 220 18.58 -31.50 -29.94
C GLU A 220 19.79 -31.68 -30.89
N LEU A 221 21.03 -31.75 -30.38
CA LEU A 221 22.25 -31.87 -31.22
C LEU A 221 22.84 -33.30 -31.34
N ASN A 222 22.12 -34.34 -30.89
CA ASN A 222 22.56 -35.74 -30.96
C ASN A 222 21.74 -36.62 -31.92
N MET A 223 21.25 -36.05 -33.03
CA MET A 223 20.55 -36.80 -34.08
C MET A 223 20.94 -36.49 -35.53
N GLU A 224 22.15 -36.02 -35.84
CA GLU A 224 22.76 -36.25 -37.17
C GLU A 224 24.29 -35.97 -37.25
N GLU A 225 25.13 -36.96 -36.93
CA GLU A 225 26.28 -37.35 -37.78
C GLU A 225 26.83 -38.74 -37.39
N LYS A 226 27.76 -39.30 -38.18
CA LYS A 226 28.08 -40.75 -38.18
C LYS A 226 29.59 -41.06 -38.13
N MET A 227 29.86 -42.22 -37.51
CA MET A 227 30.92 -43.20 -37.83
C MET A 227 32.39 -42.91 -37.47
N GLU A 228 33.06 -44.01 -37.09
CA GLU A 228 34.49 -44.33 -37.23
C GLU A 228 35.49 -43.60 -36.28
N VAL A 229 36.10 -44.33 -35.32
CA VAL A 229 37.40 -45.07 -35.40
C VAL A 229 38.60 -44.11 -35.28
N GLU A 230 39.56 -44.21 -34.36
CA GLU A 230 39.90 -45.09 -33.21
C GLU A 230 41.08 -44.34 -32.46
N PRO A 231 42.08 -44.90 -31.73
CA PRO A 231 42.32 -44.42 -30.37
C PRO A 231 43.77 -43.95 -30.06
N SER A 232 44.09 -43.89 -28.75
CA SER A 232 45.40 -43.61 -28.13
C SER A 232 45.82 -42.12 -28.08
N SER A 233 46.69 -41.65 -27.18
CA SER A 233 47.55 -42.37 -26.22
C SER A 233 47.84 -41.53 -24.94
N ASP A 234 47.83 -42.21 -23.79
CA ASP A 234 48.88 -42.24 -22.75
C ASP A 234 49.34 -41.02 -21.89
N LEU A 235 49.50 -41.31 -20.58
CA LEU A 235 50.59 -40.89 -19.66
C LEU A 235 50.74 -39.37 -19.28
N ASN A 236 51.16 -38.95 -18.07
CA ASN A 236 51.50 -39.66 -16.83
C ASN A 236 51.41 -38.75 -15.55
N CYS A 237 51.67 -39.34 -14.38
CA CYS A 237 52.10 -38.80 -13.06
C CYS A 237 52.38 -37.28 -12.89
N GLN A 238 51.99 -36.60 -11.78
CA GLN A 238 52.46 -36.73 -10.38
C GLN A 238 53.99 -36.59 -10.16
N PRO A 239 54.49 -36.15 -8.98
CA PRO A 239 53.90 -35.35 -7.88
C PRO A 239 54.79 -34.07 -7.65
N SER A 240 55.32 -33.57 -6.52
CA SER A 240 55.28 -33.82 -5.05
C SER A 240 55.95 -32.66 -4.27
N THR A 241 55.48 -32.36 -3.03
CA THR A 241 56.25 -31.82 -1.85
C THR A 241 57.12 -30.55 -1.98
N SER A 242 56.97 -29.53 -1.12
CA SER A 242 57.50 -29.44 0.27
C SER A 242 57.34 -27.96 0.74
N GLU A 243 57.46 -27.47 1.99
CA GLU A 243 57.58 -27.95 3.39
C GLU A 243 57.21 -26.74 4.33
N GLN A 244 57.35 -26.64 5.67
CA GLN A 244 58.07 -27.40 6.73
C GLN A 244 57.40 -27.25 8.14
N THR A 245 58.06 -27.80 9.16
CA THR A 245 57.83 -27.79 10.63
C THR A 245 57.79 -26.39 11.30
N ASN A 246 56.98 -26.13 12.34
CA ASN A 246 57.18 -26.55 13.75
C ASN A 246 55.87 -26.29 14.57
N SER A 247 55.45 -27.12 15.55
CA SER A 247 56.06 -27.38 16.88
C SER A 247 55.97 -26.16 17.84
N MET A 248 55.55 -26.29 19.12
CA MET A 248 55.37 -27.51 19.93
C MET A 248 54.42 -27.31 21.14
N ASN A 249 53.70 -28.38 21.53
CA ASN A 249 53.47 -28.83 22.91
C ASN A 249 52.58 -28.03 23.91
N SER A 250 51.90 -28.66 24.90
CA SER A 250 51.70 -30.09 25.21
C SER A 250 50.77 -30.35 26.41
N MET A 251 49.80 -31.28 26.27
CA MET A 251 49.37 -32.27 27.30
C MET A 251 48.70 -31.74 28.61
N ASN A 252 47.98 -32.50 29.46
CA ASN A 252 47.50 -33.90 29.50
C ASN A 252 46.36 -34.02 30.56
N ASP A 253 45.58 -35.11 30.75
CA ASP A 253 45.40 -36.41 30.05
C ASP A 253 44.05 -37.06 30.47
N LEU A 254 43.68 -38.20 29.87
CA LEU A 254 42.88 -39.36 30.42
C LEU A 254 41.51 -39.10 31.13
N THR A 255 40.48 -39.96 31.09
CA THR A 255 40.18 -41.27 30.47
C THR A 255 38.67 -41.29 30.15
N ALA A 256 38.15 -41.72 29.00
CA ALA A 256 38.19 -43.05 28.36
C ALA A 256 37.17 -44.09 28.90
N LYS A 257 36.01 -44.19 28.22
CA LYS A 257 35.28 -45.41 27.81
C LYS A 257 34.13 -45.00 26.87
N GLN A 258 34.24 -45.31 25.57
CA GLN A 258 33.71 -46.52 24.89
C GLN A 258 32.17 -46.57 24.93
N ALA A 259 31.46 -46.25 23.84
CA ALA A 259 31.27 -47.02 22.58
C ALA A 259 29.93 -47.84 22.66
N GLU A 260 29.23 -48.25 21.59
CA GLU A 260 29.59 -48.55 20.19
C GLU A 260 28.56 -47.94 19.20
N HIS A 261 29.00 -47.35 18.07
CA HIS A 261 28.92 -47.83 16.66
C HIS A 261 27.49 -48.12 16.10
N VAL A 262 27.00 -47.48 15.01
CA VAL A 262 27.45 -47.41 13.58
C VAL A 262 27.00 -48.65 12.77
N PRO A 263 26.63 -48.57 11.45
CA PRO A 263 26.62 -47.44 10.51
C PRO A 263 25.23 -47.09 9.92
N ILE A 264 25.18 -46.03 9.10
CA ILE A 264 24.27 -45.96 7.93
C ILE A 264 25.07 -46.44 6.71
N THR A 265 24.55 -47.41 5.95
CA THR A 265 25.10 -47.82 4.65
C THR A 265 24.32 -47.18 3.50
N SER A 266 25.01 -46.92 2.40
CA SER A 266 24.53 -46.24 1.19
C SER A 266 23.99 -47.23 0.13
N ILE A 267 23.78 -46.73 -1.12
CA ILE A 267 23.52 -47.46 -2.38
C ILE A 267 22.05 -47.94 -2.57
N ASN A 268 21.38 -47.77 -3.73
CA ASN A 268 21.54 -46.80 -4.84
C ASN A 268 20.23 -46.76 -5.69
N CYS A 269 20.15 -45.87 -6.68
CA CYS A 269 19.03 -45.68 -7.61
C CYS A 269 18.68 -46.91 -8.48
N ASN A 270 17.40 -47.07 -8.86
CA ASN A 270 16.91 -46.82 -10.24
C ASN A 270 15.45 -47.27 -10.51
N ALA A 271 14.86 -46.65 -11.55
CA ALA A 271 13.65 -47.08 -12.30
C ALA A 271 12.30 -47.07 -11.54
N ASP A 272 11.13 -46.86 -12.18
CA ASP A 272 10.78 -46.99 -13.61
C ASP A 272 9.74 -45.94 -14.10
N ARG A 273 9.61 -45.78 -15.42
CA ARG A 273 8.45 -45.13 -16.08
C ARG A 273 7.45 -46.20 -16.53
N THR A 274 6.15 -46.04 -16.28
CA THR A 274 5.08 -46.72 -17.07
C THR A 274 3.77 -45.92 -17.07
N GLU A 275 3.02 -46.05 -18.17
CA GLU A 275 1.67 -45.48 -18.37
C GLU A 275 0.58 -46.48 -17.94
N PHE A 276 -0.52 -46.02 -17.35
CA PHE A 276 -1.83 -46.69 -17.36
C PHE A 276 -2.92 -45.59 -17.26
N ASN A 277 -3.68 -45.22 -18.29
CA ASN A 277 -4.61 -45.97 -19.17
C ASN A 277 -6.01 -46.17 -18.55
N LEU A 278 -7.05 -45.86 -19.32
CA LEU A 278 -8.47 -45.79 -18.93
C LEU A 278 -9.24 -47.03 -19.40
N LYS A 279 -9.86 -47.80 -18.50
CA LYS A 279 -11.18 -48.45 -18.69
C LYS A 279 -11.67 -49.28 -17.48
N GLU A 280 -12.93 -49.71 -17.61
CA GLU A 280 -13.74 -50.61 -16.75
C GLU A 280 -14.25 -49.96 -15.45
N LEU A 281 -15.51 -49.50 -15.34
CA LEU A 281 -16.84 -50.14 -15.51
C LEU A 281 -17.21 -51.11 -14.39
N ASN A 282 -18.27 -50.79 -13.62
CA ASN A 282 -19.61 -51.34 -13.92
C ASN A 282 -20.75 -50.84 -13.02
N ILE A 283 -21.97 -50.78 -13.61
CA ILE A 283 -23.31 -51.05 -13.01
C ILE A 283 -23.81 -50.13 -11.87
N LYS A 284 -25.04 -49.60 -11.86
CA LYS A 284 -26.12 -49.39 -12.89
C LYS A 284 -27.08 -48.28 -12.33
N PRO A 285 -27.93 -47.66 -13.17
CA PRO A 285 -28.94 -46.70 -12.71
C PRO A 285 -30.20 -47.38 -12.18
N ASP A 286 -31.05 -46.62 -11.46
CA ASP A 286 -32.48 -46.88 -11.37
C ASP A 286 -33.29 -45.59 -11.63
N ASN A 287 -34.60 -45.72 -11.81
CA ASN A 287 -35.39 -44.84 -12.67
C ASN A 287 -36.45 -44.02 -11.93
N GLY A 288 -36.72 -42.84 -12.48
CA GLY A 288 -38.06 -42.59 -13.01
C GLY A 288 -38.98 -41.68 -12.20
N LYS A 289 -39.19 -40.47 -12.75
CA LYS A 289 -40.47 -39.75 -12.99
C LYS A 289 -40.13 -38.29 -13.29
N THR A 290 -40.50 -37.64 -14.39
CA THR A 290 -41.76 -37.59 -15.20
C THR A 290 -42.97 -37.16 -14.36
N PHE A 291 -43.70 -36.09 -14.68
CA PHE A 291 -43.56 -35.09 -15.76
C PHE A 291 -44.36 -33.86 -15.29
N ASP A 292 -44.09 -32.67 -15.82
CA ASP A 292 -45.09 -31.84 -16.53
C ASP A 292 -44.62 -30.40 -16.73
N ARG A 293 -45.16 -29.79 -17.78
CA ARG A 293 -45.14 -28.35 -18.04
C ARG A 293 -46.47 -27.77 -17.56
N ASP A 294 -46.47 -26.48 -17.27
CA ASP A 294 -47.52 -25.64 -17.84
C ASP A 294 -46.91 -24.33 -18.34
N GLU A 295 -47.45 -23.83 -19.43
CA GLU A 295 -47.07 -22.58 -20.09
C GLU A 295 -48.14 -21.53 -19.78
N ASN A 296 -47.78 -20.25 -19.60
CA ASN A 296 -48.56 -19.10 -20.09
C ASN A 296 -47.89 -17.75 -19.75
N LEU A 297 -47.90 -16.85 -20.75
CA LEU A 297 -48.17 -15.39 -20.70
C LEU A 297 -47.57 -14.59 -19.52
N ALA A 298 -46.60 -13.68 -19.68
CA ALA A 298 -46.55 -12.52 -20.58
C ALA A 298 -47.72 -11.54 -20.39
N ASP A 299 -47.45 -10.35 -19.81
CA ASP A 299 -47.50 -9.07 -20.55
C ASP A 299 -47.05 -7.87 -19.68
N ASP A 300 -46.80 -6.76 -20.38
CA ASP A 300 -46.64 -5.35 -19.96
C ASP A 300 -45.41 -4.83 -19.19
N TYR A 301 -45.07 -3.58 -19.56
CA TYR A 301 -43.96 -2.72 -19.15
C TYR A 301 -44.52 -1.38 -18.61
N ASP A 302 -43.62 -0.51 -18.11
CA ASP A 302 -43.87 0.88 -17.68
C ASP A 302 -44.76 1.03 -16.40
N GLU A 303 -44.65 2.07 -15.58
CA GLU A 303 -44.13 3.43 -15.81
C GLU A 303 -43.30 3.96 -14.61
N MET A 304 -42.79 5.22 -14.67
CA MET A 304 -41.85 5.78 -13.69
C MET A 304 -42.46 6.79 -12.69
N ASN A 305 -41.82 6.86 -11.52
CA ASN A 305 -41.57 8.06 -10.70
C ASN A 305 -42.69 8.74 -9.86
N GLU A 306 -42.19 9.46 -8.84
CA GLU A 306 -42.79 10.59 -8.11
C GLU A 306 -44.14 10.43 -7.37
N ARG A 307 -44.00 10.22 -6.05
CA ARG A 307 -44.49 11.24 -5.10
C ARG A 307 -43.76 11.25 -3.74
N ASN A 308 -43.62 12.44 -3.19
CA ASN A 308 -43.16 12.74 -1.83
C ASN A 308 -44.35 13.26 -0.98
N SER A 309 -44.11 13.43 0.31
CA SER A 309 -44.86 14.22 1.32
C SER A 309 -46.12 13.63 1.98
N ASP A 310 -46.18 13.97 3.29
CA ASP A 310 -47.29 14.03 4.26
C ASP A 310 -48.18 12.82 4.54
N PHE A 311 -47.95 12.22 5.72
CA PHE A 311 -48.84 12.05 6.89
C PHE A 311 -48.23 10.92 7.75
N GLY A 312 -48.29 10.89 9.08
CA GLY A 312 -48.80 11.82 10.10
C GLY A 312 -48.56 11.15 11.47
N GLY A 313 -48.32 11.90 12.54
CA GLY A 313 -47.93 11.31 13.83
C GLY A 313 -49.09 10.66 14.59
N SER A 314 -48.92 9.40 15.00
CA SER A 314 -49.73 8.73 16.03
C SER A 314 -48.89 7.65 16.73
N ASP A 315 -48.81 7.69 18.06
CA ASP A 315 -48.03 6.75 18.85
C ASP A 315 -48.66 5.35 18.85
N VAL A 316 -47.85 4.33 18.54
CA VAL A 316 -48.16 2.91 18.80
C VAL A 316 -46.88 2.24 19.28
N GLU A 317 -46.81 1.93 20.58
CA GLU A 317 -45.84 0.96 21.12
C GLU A 317 -46.43 -0.44 20.94
N GLU A 318 -45.87 -1.28 20.06
CA GLU A 318 -46.23 -2.71 19.98
C GLU A 318 -45.01 -3.61 19.68
N ASP A 319 -44.62 -4.37 20.71
CA ASP A 319 -44.06 -5.72 20.72
C ASP A 319 -43.11 -6.21 19.60
N VAL A 320 -41.80 -6.13 19.91
CA VAL A 320 -40.74 -6.90 19.22
C VAL A 320 -40.06 -7.88 20.19
N ASP A 321 -40.84 -8.77 20.83
CA ASP A 321 -40.30 -9.79 21.78
C ASP A 321 -40.78 -11.25 21.56
N ASP A 322 -41.49 -11.59 20.47
CA ASP A 322 -42.00 -12.97 20.29
C ASP A 322 -41.21 -13.88 19.34
N ASN A 323 -40.16 -13.38 18.67
CA ASN A 323 -39.21 -14.21 17.91
C ASN A 323 -38.06 -14.79 18.77
N LEU A 324 -37.92 -14.39 20.04
CA LEU A 324 -36.89 -14.90 20.96
C LEU A 324 -37.30 -16.18 21.73
N LYS A 325 -38.54 -16.67 21.55
CA LYS A 325 -39.12 -17.74 22.38
C LYS A 325 -39.20 -19.12 21.71
N ARG A 326 -38.82 -19.24 20.42
CA ARG A 326 -38.79 -20.51 19.66
C ARG A 326 -37.37 -20.95 19.27
N ASN A 327 -36.57 -21.29 20.28
CA ASN A 327 -35.50 -22.30 20.20
C ASN A 327 -34.98 -22.61 21.61
N ARG A 328 -35.70 -23.48 22.34
CA ARG A 328 -35.26 -24.09 23.60
C ARG A 328 -34.94 -25.58 23.42
N ASP A 329 -34.30 -25.94 22.31
CA ASP A 329 -33.68 -27.26 22.18
C ASP A 329 -32.45 -27.32 23.07
N LEU A 330 -32.53 -28.09 24.15
CA LEU A 330 -31.50 -28.26 25.17
C LEU A 330 -30.31 -29.15 24.70
N ASN A 331 -30.02 -29.16 23.39
CA ASN A 331 -29.02 -29.99 22.73
C ASN A 331 -28.20 -29.20 21.67
N ASP A 332 -27.92 -27.92 21.90
CA ASP A 332 -27.05 -27.12 21.02
C ASP A 332 -25.60 -27.69 20.99
N PRO A 333 -25.07 -28.12 19.82
CA PRO A 333 -23.71 -28.65 19.68
C PRO A 333 -22.57 -27.68 20.04
N ILE A 334 -22.87 -26.40 20.32
CA ILE A 334 -21.88 -25.39 20.70
C ILE A 334 -21.21 -25.68 22.06
N GLN A 335 -21.74 -26.58 22.90
CA GLN A 335 -21.02 -27.13 24.07
C GLN A 335 -19.86 -28.09 23.72
N ARG A 336 -19.47 -28.23 22.44
CA ARG A 336 -18.16 -28.81 22.09
C ARG A 336 -17.05 -28.11 22.87
N THR A 337 -16.31 -28.91 23.65
CA THR A 337 -15.17 -28.46 24.45
C THR A 337 -14.23 -27.60 23.60
N TYR A 338 -13.96 -26.38 24.04
CA TYR A 338 -13.11 -25.44 23.32
C TYR A 338 -11.65 -25.90 23.34
N LYS A 339 -11.31 -26.80 22.41
CA LYS A 339 -9.96 -27.32 22.17
C LYS A 339 -9.26 -26.46 21.11
N LEU A 340 -7.97 -26.22 21.31
CA LEU A 340 -7.07 -25.66 20.31
C LEU A 340 -6.52 -26.76 19.40
N GLU A 341 -6.09 -26.37 18.20
CA GLU A 341 -5.16 -27.17 17.38
C GLU A 341 -3.77 -27.19 18.02
N ASP A 342 -2.95 -28.21 17.74
CA ASP A 342 -1.64 -28.37 18.38
C ASP A 342 -0.71 -27.19 18.07
N TYR A 343 -0.80 -26.61 16.86
CA TYR A 343 -0.09 -25.37 16.52
C TYR A 343 -0.59 -24.13 17.28
N GLN A 344 -1.86 -24.11 17.68
CA GLN A 344 -2.43 -23.01 18.46
C GLN A 344 -2.04 -23.11 19.94
N GLU A 345 -1.91 -24.33 20.48
CA GLU A 345 -1.30 -24.55 21.80
C GLU A 345 0.17 -24.14 21.83
N GLU A 346 0.94 -24.45 20.77
CA GLU A 346 2.33 -23.97 20.61
C GLU A 346 2.40 -22.43 20.61
N LEU A 347 1.56 -21.76 19.83
CA LEU A 347 1.48 -20.30 19.80
C LEU A 347 1.14 -19.70 21.18
N ALA A 348 0.27 -20.36 21.95
CA ALA A 348 -0.14 -19.95 23.30
C ALA A 348 0.92 -20.22 24.39
N GLU A 349 1.80 -21.21 24.21
CA GLU A 349 2.70 -21.78 25.24
C GLU A 349 3.43 -20.72 26.07
N LYS A 350 4.01 -19.71 25.41
CA LYS A 350 4.80 -18.64 26.04
C LYS A 350 3.92 -17.68 26.86
N ALA A 351 2.75 -17.33 26.34
CA ALA A 351 1.80 -16.45 27.01
C ALA A 351 1.13 -17.15 28.21
N VAL A 352 0.77 -18.43 28.09
CA VAL A 352 0.15 -19.22 29.18
C VAL A 352 1.11 -19.41 30.38
N ARG A 353 2.44 -19.34 30.15
CA ARG A 353 3.47 -19.28 31.20
C ARG A 353 3.65 -17.89 31.84
N GLY A 354 3.00 -16.85 31.34
CA GLY A 354 3.08 -15.49 31.88
C GLY A 354 4.17 -14.60 31.25
N HIS A 355 4.82 -15.02 30.17
CA HIS A 355 5.79 -14.17 29.46
C HIS A 355 5.08 -13.15 28.56
N ASN A 356 5.64 -11.95 28.45
CA ASN A 356 5.29 -11.03 27.37
C ASN A 356 5.69 -11.67 26.03
N THR A 357 4.79 -11.69 25.04
CA THR A 357 5.08 -12.32 23.73
C THR A 357 4.32 -11.66 22.57
N ILE A 358 4.90 -11.66 21.37
CA ILE A 358 4.20 -11.36 20.11
C ILE A 358 3.91 -12.68 19.41
N ILE A 359 2.64 -12.94 19.15
CA ILE A 359 2.14 -14.11 18.44
C ILE A 359 2.00 -13.74 16.97
N CYS A 360 2.92 -14.24 16.15
CA CYS A 360 2.97 -14.00 14.72
C CYS A 360 2.64 -15.30 13.98
N ALA A 361 1.45 -15.34 13.39
CA ALA A 361 0.90 -16.46 12.63
C ALA A 361 -0.04 -15.90 11.56
N GLU A 362 -0.21 -16.58 10.43
CA GLU A 362 -0.89 -15.99 9.26
C GLU A 362 -2.38 -15.67 9.51
N THR A 363 -2.96 -14.88 8.62
CA THR A 363 -4.39 -14.56 8.58
C THR A 363 -5.22 -15.86 8.47
N GLY A 364 -6.28 -15.99 9.28
CA GLY A 364 -7.14 -17.19 9.31
C GLY A 364 -6.75 -18.29 10.30
N THR A 365 -5.48 -18.34 10.72
CA THR A 365 -4.91 -19.39 11.61
C THR A 365 -5.42 -19.36 13.06
N GLY A 366 -6.55 -18.71 13.33
CA GLY A 366 -7.19 -18.73 14.64
C GLY A 366 -6.49 -17.90 15.73
N LYS A 367 -5.70 -16.87 15.40
CA LYS A 367 -5.06 -15.97 16.40
C LYS A 367 -6.02 -15.47 17.49
N THR A 368 -7.27 -15.17 17.14
CA THR A 368 -8.33 -14.80 18.10
C THR A 368 -8.65 -15.93 19.09
N TRP A 369 -8.68 -17.18 18.65
CA TRP A 369 -8.79 -18.34 19.54
C TRP A 369 -7.58 -18.41 20.48
N VAL A 370 -6.34 -18.32 19.94
CA VAL A 370 -5.12 -18.31 20.76
C VAL A 370 -5.22 -17.26 21.89
N ALA A 371 -5.72 -16.05 21.59
CA ALA A 371 -5.97 -15.01 22.58
C ALA A 371 -7.08 -15.34 23.60
N LEU A 372 -8.21 -15.94 23.16
CA LEU A 372 -9.29 -16.41 24.04
C LEU A 372 -8.77 -17.45 25.06
N HIS A 373 -7.99 -18.42 24.60
CA HIS A 373 -7.36 -19.41 25.47
C HIS A 373 -6.39 -18.77 26.47
N ILE A 374 -5.57 -17.81 26.03
CA ILE A 374 -4.64 -17.09 26.93
C ILE A 374 -5.40 -16.33 28.01
N ILE A 375 -6.50 -15.64 27.66
CA ILE A 375 -7.34 -14.93 28.64
C ILE A 375 -7.95 -15.91 29.65
N ASP A 376 -8.51 -17.04 29.21
CA ASP A 376 -9.03 -18.07 30.11
C ASP A 376 -7.94 -18.62 31.05
N LYS A 377 -6.78 -19.03 30.53
CA LYS A 377 -5.66 -19.54 31.35
C LYS A 377 -4.99 -18.47 32.20
N HIS A 378 -5.21 -17.19 31.93
CA HIS A 378 -4.74 -16.09 32.77
C HIS A 378 -5.70 -15.78 33.92
N LEU A 379 -7.01 -15.81 33.68
CA LEU A 379 -8.03 -15.53 34.70
C LEU A 379 -8.30 -16.74 35.62
N SER A 380 -8.40 -17.95 35.08
CA SER A 380 -8.62 -19.18 35.86
C SER A 380 -7.51 -19.52 36.87
N LYS A 381 -6.29 -19.01 36.67
CA LYS A 381 -5.14 -19.15 37.60
C LYS A 381 -5.15 -18.12 38.74
N ALA A 382 -6.31 -17.58 39.12
CA ALA A 382 -6.44 -16.49 40.07
C ALA A 382 -7.66 -16.63 40.99
N VAL A 383 -7.66 -15.85 42.07
CA VAL A 383 -8.87 -15.62 42.86
C VAL A 383 -9.85 -14.83 41.97
N PRO A 384 -11.15 -15.20 41.90
CA PRO A 384 -12.15 -14.48 41.10
C PRO A 384 -12.13 -12.97 41.33
N GLY A 385 -12.23 -12.18 40.26
CA GLY A 385 -12.13 -10.72 40.30
C GLY A 385 -10.74 -10.14 40.58
N SER A 386 -9.75 -10.93 41.04
CA SER A 386 -8.40 -10.43 41.41
C SER A 386 -7.46 -10.19 40.22
N ARG A 387 -7.90 -10.53 39.00
CA ARG A 387 -7.20 -10.24 37.75
C ARG A 387 -8.17 -9.59 36.77
N LYS A 388 -7.65 -8.64 36.00
CA LYS A 388 -8.36 -7.87 34.98
C LYS A 388 -7.61 -8.00 33.67
N ALA A 389 -8.30 -8.46 32.63
CA ALA A 389 -7.76 -8.58 31.28
C ALA A 389 -8.34 -7.48 30.37
N VAL A 390 -7.52 -6.98 29.45
CA VAL A 390 -7.95 -6.01 28.44
C VAL A 390 -7.70 -6.59 27.06
N PHE A 391 -8.71 -6.53 26.20
CA PHE A 391 -8.55 -6.72 24.76
C PHE A 391 -8.63 -5.36 24.07
N MET A 392 -7.64 -5.03 23.23
CA MET A 392 -7.63 -3.81 22.43
C MET A 392 -7.55 -4.14 20.95
N ALA A 393 -8.28 -3.37 20.14
CA ALA A 393 -8.15 -3.35 18.68
C ALA A 393 -8.25 -1.91 18.18
N ASN A 394 -7.62 -1.60 17.03
CA ASN A 394 -7.53 -0.22 16.53
C ASN A 394 -8.86 0.36 15.98
N GLN A 395 -9.88 -0.47 15.73
CA GLN A 395 -11.17 -0.04 15.17
C GLN A 395 -12.36 -0.48 16.03
N ALA A 396 -13.41 0.35 16.05
CA ALA A 396 -14.62 0.13 16.85
C ALA A 396 -15.38 -1.16 16.47
N VAL A 397 -15.54 -1.40 15.17
CA VAL A 397 -16.17 -2.61 14.61
C VAL A 397 -15.44 -3.87 15.06
N LEU A 398 -14.11 -3.91 14.91
CA LEU A 398 -13.28 -5.03 15.33
C LEU A 398 -13.41 -5.31 16.84
N ILE A 399 -13.29 -4.29 17.70
CA ILE A 399 -13.41 -4.53 19.16
C ILE A 399 -14.82 -4.95 19.59
N LYS A 400 -15.87 -4.48 18.90
CA LYS A 400 -17.26 -4.94 19.09
C LYS A 400 -17.40 -6.42 18.71
N GLN A 401 -16.85 -6.85 17.58
CA GLN A 401 -16.79 -8.25 17.15
C GLN A 401 -16.05 -9.13 18.18
N GLN A 402 -14.84 -8.74 18.59
CA GLN A 402 -14.06 -9.54 19.55
C GLN A 402 -14.74 -9.61 20.93
N SER A 403 -15.38 -8.53 21.39
CA SER A 403 -16.15 -8.53 22.64
C SER A 403 -17.36 -9.47 22.58
N ASN A 404 -18.08 -9.53 21.46
CA ASN A 404 -19.18 -10.48 21.26
C ASN A 404 -18.67 -11.93 21.23
N ARG A 405 -17.51 -12.18 20.63
CA ARG A 405 -16.86 -13.51 20.63
C ARG A 405 -16.41 -13.92 22.04
N LEU A 406 -15.80 -13.01 22.79
CA LEU A 406 -15.43 -13.20 24.20
C LEU A 406 -16.65 -13.59 25.06
N LYS A 407 -17.75 -12.85 24.95
CA LYS A 407 -19.01 -13.16 25.67
C LYS A 407 -19.60 -14.52 25.32
N LYS A 408 -19.54 -14.93 24.04
CA LYS A 408 -20.09 -16.23 23.59
C LYS A 408 -19.21 -17.42 24.00
N VAL A 409 -17.89 -17.26 23.99
CA VAL A 409 -16.93 -18.35 24.24
C VAL A 409 -16.56 -18.49 25.72
N LEU A 410 -16.50 -17.38 26.45
CA LEU A 410 -16.11 -17.33 27.87
C LEU A 410 -17.22 -16.67 28.73
N PRO A 411 -18.47 -17.19 28.74
CA PRO A 411 -19.59 -16.60 29.48
C PRO A 411 -19.37 -16.58 31.01
N GLN A 412 -18.39 -17.31 31.53
CA GLN A 412 -18.00 -17.30 32.95
C GLN A 412 -17.29 -16.01 33.42
N TYR A 413 -16.88 -15.12 32.51
CA TYR A 413 -16.17 -13.88 32.85
C TYR A 413 -16.96 -12.63 32.45
N ARG A 414 -17.12 -11.67 33.38
CA ARG A 414 -17.86 -10.43 33.10
C ARG A 414 -17.12 -9.57 32.08
N THR A 415 -17.70 -9.47 30.88
CA THR A 415 -17.06 -8.86 29.70
C THR A 415 -17.77 -7.59 29.27
N LYS A 416 -17.12 -6.43 29.45
CA LYS A 416 -17.64 -5.10 29.08
C LYS A 416 -16.99 -4.59 27.79
N LEU A 417 -17.82 -4.17 26.84
CA LEU A 417 -17.43 -3.35 25.69
C LEU A 417 -17.58 -1.88 26.05
N ILE A 418 -16.61 -1.05 25.68
CA ILE A 418 -16.66 0.42 25.81
C ILE A 418 -16.22 1.03 24.48
N THR A 419 -17.07 1.87 23.89
CA THR A 419 -16.82 2.57 22.62
C THR A 419 -16.65 4.07 22.84
N GLY A 420 -16.08 4.78 21.85
CA GLY A 420 -15.85 6.22 21.93
C GLY A 420 -17.07 7.09 21.60
N GLU A 421 -18.24 6.49 21.40
CA GLU A 421 -19.47 7.19 21.00
C GLU A 421 -20.43 7.44 22.19
N GLY A 422 -20.03 7.08 23.42
CA GLY A 422 -20.78 7.34 24.65
C GLY A 422 -19.89 7.75 25.84
N ASP A 423 -20.52 8.33 26.86
CA ASP A 423 -19.84 8.92 28.02
C ASP A 423 -19.12 7.89 28.91
N GLU A 424 -19.42 6.60 28.77
CA GLU A 424 -18.70 5.49 29.43
C GLU A 424 -17.17 5.57 29.23
N SER A 425 -16.74 6.07 28.07
CA SER A 425 -15.33 6.27 27.73
C SER A 425 -14.60 7.31 28.58
N ARG A 426 -15.33 8.19 29.31
CA ARG A 426 -14.75 9.14 30.28
C ARG A 426 -14.65 8.59 31.71
N ILE A 427 -15.36 7.51 32.02
CA ILE A 427 -15.46 6.94 33.37
C ILE A 427 -14.97 5.48 33.41
N LEU A 428 -13.94 5.17 32.61
CA LEU A 428 -13.41 3.82 32.42
C LEU A 428 -13.11 3.10 33.75
N ASP A 429 -12.56 3.81 34.74
CA ASP A 429 -12.23 3.23 36.05
C ASP A 429 -13.44 2.65 36.80
N ALA A 430 -14.64 3.23 36.64
CA ALA A 430 -15.86 2.76 37.30
C ALA A 430 -16.28 1.35 36.82
N PHE A 431 -15.87 0.93 35.61
CA PHE A 431 -16.18 -0.38 35.07
C PHE A 431 -15.14 -1.47 35.41
N ILE A 432 -13.97 -1.10 35.94
CA ILE A 432 -12.88 -2.05 36.24
C ILE A 432 -13.23 -3.01 37.39
N PRO A 433 -13.81 -2.59 38.52
CA PRO A 433 -14.17 -3.51 39.61
C PRO A 433 -15.10 -4.64 39.14
N ASP A 434 -16.13 -4.29 38.38
CA ASP A 434 -17.23 -5.19 38.02
C ASP A 434 -17.08 -5.97 36.71
N ASN A 435 -15.93 -5.86 36.03
CA ASN A 435 -15.66 -6.64 34.82
C ASN A 435 -14.30 -7.32 34.90
N ASP A 436 -14.24 -8.58 34.51
CA ASP A 436 -12.99 -9.37 34.48
C ASP A 436 -12.24 -9.16 33.15
N ILE A 437 -13.01 -8.84 32.09
CA ILE A 437 -12.52 -8.57 30.75
C ILE A 437 -13.10 -7.23 30.26
N LEU A 438 -12.22 -6.30 29.86
CA LEU A 438 -12.61 -5.03 29.24
C LEU A 438 -12.16 -4.99 27.78
N CYS A 439 -13.06 -4.53 26.91
CA CYS A 439 -12.86 -4.44 25.46
C CYS A 439 -13.04 -2.99 25.01
N PHE A 440 -11.97 -2.34 24.54
CA PHE A 440 -12.02 -0.95 24.06
C PHE A 440 -10.93 -0.65 23.02
N THR A 441 -11.08 0.47 22.29
CA THR A 441 -10.01 0.96 21.42
C THR A 441 -8.88 1.61 22.25
N PRO A 442 -7.61 1.53 21.83
CA PRO A 442 -6.47 1.99 22.64
C PRO A 442 -6.52 3.48 23.01
N GLN A 443 -7.21 4.32 22.22
CA GLN A 443 -7.36 5.74 22.53
C GLN A 443 -8.19 5.99 23.80
N ILE A 444 -9.11 5.10 24.17
CA ILE A 444 -9.96 5.25 25.38
C ILE A 444 -9.12 5.08 26.65
N LEU A 445 -8.26 4.05 26.69
CA LEU A 445 -7.30 3.86 27.78
C LEU A 445 -6.26 4.99 27.83
N LEU A 446 -5.79 5.44 26.67
CA LEU A 446 -4.83 6.54 26.58
C LEU A 446 -5.41 7.86 27.13
N ASN A 447 -6.63 8.22 26.73
CA ASN A 447 -7.37 9.37 27.31
C ASN A 447 -7.58 9.20 28.82
N SER A 448 -7.88 7.99 29.30
CA SER A 448 -8.08 7.70 30.73
C SER A 448 -6.79 7.84 31.55
N LEU A 449 -5.64 7.50 30.96
CA LEU A 449 -4.31 7.67 31.58
C LEU A 449 -3.84 9.14 31.55
N GLU A 450 -4.17 9.88 30.50
CA GLU A 450 -3.74 11.27 30.31
C GLU A 450 -4.62 12.27 31.09
N SER A 451 -5.91 11.97 31.27
CA SER A 451 -6.83 12.70 32.18
C SER A 451 -6.65 12.34 33.67
N GLY A 452 -5.88 11.30 33.99
CA GLY A 452 -5.68 10.81 35.36
C GLY A 452 -6.82 9.96 35.93
N ASN A 453 -7.90 9.70 35.17
CA ASN A 453 -8.97 8.76 35.53
C ASN A 453 -8.40 7.37 35.91
N ILE A 454 -7.37 6.92 35.18
CA ILE A 454 -6.54 5.78 35.53
C ILE A 454 -5.13 6.27 35.87
N SER A 455 -4.71 6.07 37.12
CA SER A 455 -3.41 6.52 37.62
C SER A 455 -2.22 5.64 37.17
N SER A 456 -2.45 4.34 36.93
CA SER A 456 -1.43 3.37 36.51
C SER A 456 -2.05 2.20 35.75
N LEU A 457 -1.27 1.63 34.83
CA LEU A 457 -1.60 0.39 34.12
C LEU A 457 -1.70 -0.84 35.05
N SER A 458 -1.20 -0.74 36.29
CA SER A 458 -1.27 -1.80 37.32
C SER A 458 -2.70 -2.16 37.76
N LYS A 459 -3.72 -1.39 37.37
CA LYS A 459 -5.14 -1.79 37.50
C LYS A 459 -5.49 -2.99 36.60
N PHE A 460 -4.65 -3.29 35.61
CA PHE A 460 -4.78 -4.43 34.70
C PHE A 460 -3.69 -5.47 34.96
N SER A 461 -3.94 -6.70 34.53
CA SER A 461 -3.03 -7.85 34.69
C SER A 461 -2.61 -8.51 33.38
N LEU A 462 -3.35 -8.26 32.29
CA LEU A 462 -3.07 -8.69 30.92
C LEU A 462 -3.59 -7.63 29.95
N LEU A 463 -2.77 -7.23 28.97
CA LEU A 463 -3.12 -6.39 27.84
C LEU A 463 -2.90 -7.18 26.54
N VAL A 464 -3.99 -7.44 25.79
CA VAL A 464 -3.94 -8.03 24.45
C VAL A 464 -4.03 -6.91 23.41
N PHE A 465 -3.03 -6.84 22.53
CA PHE A 465 -2.94 -5.88 21.43
C PHE A 465 -3.23 -6.61 20.11
N ASP A 466 -4.44 -6.45 19.56
CA ASP A 466 -4.81 -7.01 18.26
C ASP A 466 -4.21 -6.16 17.12
N GLU A 467 -3.66 -6.82 16.10
CA GLU A 467 -2.77 -6.24 15.09
C GLU A 467 -1.67 -5.33 15.69
N CYS A 468 -0.87 -5.90 16.60
CA CYS A 468 0.14 -5.20 17.39
C CYS A 468 1.28 -4.56 16.57
N HIS A 469 1.40 -4.88 15.28
CA HIS A 469 2.37 -4.28 14.37
C HIS A 469 2.15 -2.77 14.18
N HIS A 470 0.97 -2.24 14.54
CA HIS A 470 0.65 -0.80 14.63
C HIS A 470 1.37 -0.06 15.79
N THR A 471 2.21 -0.73 16.58
CA THR A 471 3.01 -0.12 17.66
C THR A 471 4.22 0.65 17.09
N LYS A 472 3.95 1.61 16.21
CA LYS A 472 4.93 2.40 15.43
C LYS A 472 4.61 3.90 15.52
N GLY A 473 5.64 4.75 15.40
CA GLY A 473 5.47 6.22 15.36
C GLY A 473 4.84 6.82 16.61
N ASP A 474 3.78 7.63 16.44
CA ASP A 474 3.02 8.29 17.51
C ASP A 474 1.59 7.71 17.65
N ALA A 475 1.35 6.51 17.11
CA ALA A 475 0.07 5.82 17.14
C ALA A 475 -0.37 5.47 18.59
N PRO A 476 -1.67 5.25 18.85
CA PRO A 476 -2.17 4.99 20.21
C PRO A 476 -1.47 3.81 20.91
N TYR A 477 -1.23 2.69 20.21
CA TYR A 477 -0.43 1.57 20.75
C TYR A 477 1.00 2.00 21.11
N ALA A 478 1.67 2.79 20.28
CA ALA A 478 3.02 3.27 20.57
C ALA A 478 3.06 4.23 21.78
N ARG A 479 2.02 5.06 21.96
CA ARG A 479 1.88 5.93 23.14
C ARG A 479 1.59 5.13 24.42
N LEU A 480 0.70 4.14 24.37
CA LEU A 480 0.46 3.21 25.49
C LEU A 480 1.72 2.39 25.85
N ALA A 481 2.43 1.87 24.85
CA ALA A 481 3.68 1.14 25.03
C ALA A 481 4.76 2.01 25.71
N ARG A 482 4.94 3.27 25.27
CA ARG A 482 5.82 4.22 25.97
C ARG A 482 5.39 4.47 27.42
N ARG A 483 4.09 4.61 27.69
CA ARG A 483 3.57 4.80 29.06
C ARG A 483 3.83 3.57 29.95
N TYR A 484 3.65 2.36 29.42
CA TYR A 484 4.06 1.12 30.10
C TYR A 484 5.56 1.13 30.41
N LEU A 485 6.42 1.48 29.44
CA LEU A 485 7.88 1.53 29.65
C LEU A 485 8.31 2.62 30.64
N GLN A 486 7.56 3.73 30.75
CA GLN A 486 7.76 4.75 31.79
C GLN A 486 7.43 4.19 33.18
N GLU A 487 6.27 3.55 33.35
CA GLU A 487 5.88 2.92 34.62
C GLU A 487 6.84 1.77 35.00
N LYS A 488 7.38 1.01 34.03
CA LYS A 488 8.39 -0.03 34.26
C LYS A 488 9.70 0.51 34.87
N SER A 489 10.02 1.79 34.64
CA SER A 489 11.19 2.43 35.28
C SER A 489 10.96 2.85 36.74
N LYS A 490 9.72 2.76 37.24
CA LYS A 490 9.42 3.06 38.65
C LYS A 490 9.57 1.79 39.47
N SER A 491 10.29 1.86 40.58
CA SER A 491 10.40 0.75 41.51
C SER A 491 9.02 0.35 42.07
N ASN A 492 8.85 -0.93 42.37
CA ASN A 492 7.67 -1.55 42.99
C ASN A 492 6.35 -1.50 42.19
N VAL A 493 6.36 -1.16 40.90
CA VAL A 493 5.15 -1.19 40.05
C VAL A 493 4.96 -2.56 39.40
N LYS A 494 3.87 -3.27 39.73
CA LYS A 494 3.51 -4.55 39.10
C LYS A 494 2.64 -4.31 37.86
N LEU A 495 3.27 -4.39 36.70
CA LEU A 495 2.62 -4.17 35.41
C LEU A 495 1.86 -5.41 34.88
N PRO A 496 0.87 -5.21 33.97
CA PRO A 496 0.21 -6.30 33.25
C PRO A 496 1.16 -7.03 32.30
N GLN A 497 0.85 -8.30 32.03
CA GLN A 497 1.45 -9.04 30.91
C GLN A 497 1.03 -8.41 29.57
N ILE A 498 1.91 -8.41 28.57
CA ILE A 498 1.62 -7.94 27.20
C ILE A 498 1.59 -9.13 26.23
N VAL A 499 0.49 -9.25 25.48
CA VAL A 499 0.37 -10.21 24.37
C VAL A 499 0.02 -9.45 23.09
N GLY A 500 0.93 -9.43 22.13
CA GLY A 500 0.67 -8.90 20.80
C GLY A 500 0.16 -10.00 19.87
N LEU A 501 -0.84 -9.70 19.04
CA LEU A 501 -1.30 -10.57 17.94
C LEU A 501 -0.99 -9.88 16.61
N THR A 502 -0.44 -10.58 15.62
CA THR A 502 -0.32 -10.02 14.26
C THR A 502 -0.25 -11.09 13.18
N ALA A 503 -0.68 -10.75 11.96
CA ALA A 503 -0.40 -11.55 10.76
C ALA A 503 1.02 -11.32 10.20
N SER A 504 1.56 -10.11 10.39
CA SER A 504 2.87 -9.69 9.91
C SER A 504 3.44 -8.62 10.82
N ILE A 505 4.75 -8.63 11.09
CA ILE A 505 5.42 -7.57 11.85
C ILE A 505 5.86 -6.44 10.90
N GLY A 506 6.10 -6.80 9.63
CA GLY A 506 6.75 -5.98 8.62
C GLY A 506 8.25 -5.81 8.86
N VAL A 507 8.90 -5.17 7.89
CA VAL A 507 10.31 -4.74 7.93
C VAL A 507 10.44 -3.23 7.67
N GLY A 508 9.36 -2.58 7.22
CA GLY A 508 9.20 -1.14 7.08
C GLY A 508 10.05 -0.55 5.96
N ARG A 509 11.26 -0.10 6.31
CA ARG A 509 12.23 0.51 5.36
C ARG A 509 13.52 -0.30 5.22
N ALA A 510 13.63 -1.44 5.89
CA ALA A 510 14.78 -2.34 5.77
C ALA A 510 14.97 -2.80 4.31
N ARG A 511 16.23 -2.88 3.90
CA ARG A 511 16.70 -3.46 2.63
C ARG A 511 17.54 -4.71 2.89
N SER A 512 18.23 -4.78 4.02
CA SER A 512 18.96 -5.97 4.47
C SER A 512 18.25 -6.72 5.61
N LYS A 513 18.69 -7.97 5.83
CA LYS A 513 18.16 -8.87 6.87
C LYS A 513 18.44 -8.33 8.27
N GLU A 514 19.59 -7.69 8.47
CA GLU A 514 20.03 -7.11 9.75
C GLU A 514 19.16 -5.90 10.12
N GLU A 515 18.82 -5.06 9.14
CA GLU A 515 17.86 -3.95 9.31
C GLU A 515 16.44 -4.46 9.64
N ALA A 516 16.02 -5.58 9.04
CA ALA A 516 14.75 -6.23 9.34
C ALA A 516 14.74 -6.85 10.75
N VAL A 517 15.84 -7.49 11.17
CA VAL A 517 16.04 -7.97 12.55
C VAL A 517 15.95 -6.80 13.54
N GLU A 518 16.59 -5.66 13.25
CA GLU A 518 16.43 -4.47 14.09
C GLU A 518 15.00 -3.92 14.09
N HIS A 519 14.30 -3.89 12.95
CA HIS A 519 12.91 -3.43 12.89
C HIS A 519 12.00 -4.26 13.79
N ILE A 520 12.10 -5.59 13.72
CA ILE A 520 11.33 -6.52 14.55
C ILE A 520 11.72 -6.35 16.03
N LEU A 521 13.02 -6.29 16.36
CA LEU A 521 13.48 -6.11 17.74
C LEU A 521 13.08 -4.75 18.35
N ARG A 522 12.96 -3.68 17.55
CA ARG A 522 12.42 -2.38 18.01
C ARG A 522 10.95 -2.49 18.40
N ILE A 523 10.13 -3.26 17.67
CA ILE A 523 8.72 -3.49 18.01
C ILE A 523 8.61 -4.35 19.29
N CYS A 524 9.45 -5.39 19.41
CA CYS A 524 9.57 -6.19 20.62
C CYS A 524 10.03 -5.34 21.82
N ALA A 525 10.89 -4.35 21.61
CA ALA A 525 11.33 -3.42 22.65
C ALA A 525 10.21 -2.49 23.11
N CYS A 526 9.41 -1.93 22.18
CA CYS A 526 8.22 -1.14 22.50
C CYS A 526 7.23 -1.92 23.38
N LEU A 527 6.91 -3.15 22.99
CA LEU A 527 5.93 -4.02 23.68
C LEU A 527 6.53 -4.81 24.86
N ASP A 528 7.78 -4.53 25.24
CA ASP A 528 8.49 -5.14 26.38
C ASP A 528 8.58 -6.68 26.35
N VAL A 529 8.97 -7.22 25.20
CA VAL A 529 8.79 -8.63 24.85
C VAL A 529 10.13 -9.39 24.85
N THR A 530 10.34 -10.33 25.77
CA THR A 530 11.59 -11.12 25.79
C THR A 530 11.38 -12.50 26.45
N PRO A 531 11.71 -13.64 25.78
CA PRO A 531 12.13 -13.75 24.37
C PRO A 531 11.00 -13.36 23.39
N PRO A 532 11.35 -12.88 22.18
CA PRO A 532 10.52 -11.89 21.48
C PRO A 532 9.28 -12.44 20.77
N LEU A 533 9.36 -13.63 20.16
CA LEU A 533 8.34 -14.10 19.22
C LEU A 533 7.77 -15.48 19.60
N SER A 534 6.46 -15.66 19.40
CA SER A 534 5.78 -16.95 19.33
C SER A 534 5.32 -17.17 17.89
N THR A 535 5.77 -18.26 17.28
CA THR A 535 5.44 -18.71 15.93
C THR A 535 5.29 -20.23 15.98
N VAL A 536 4.65 -20.83 14.97
CA VAL A 536 4.68 -22.28 14.82
C VAL A 536 6.07 -22.72 14.37
N VAL A 537 6.65 -23.69 15.05
CA VAL A 537 7.93 -24.33 14.69
C VAL A 537 7.82 -25.84 14.79
N LYS A 538 7.30 -26.35 15.92
CA LYS A 538 7.09 -27.78 16.19
C LYS A 538 5.98 -28.34 15.31
N ASN A 539 4.82 -27.67 15.29
CA ASN A 539 3.58 -28.20 14.72
C ASN A 539 3.32 -27.72 13.27
N ARG A 540 4.40 -27.50 12.51
CA ARG A 540 4.35 -26.93 11.15
C ARG A 540 3.46 -27.73 10.19
N ASN A 541 3.58 -29.06 10.17
CA ASN A 541 2.78 -29.94 9.32
C ASN A 541 1.27 -30.01 9.73
N ASN A 542 0.91 -29.54 10.93
CA ASN A 542 -0.47 -29.34 11.37
C ASN A 542 -0.96 -27.95 10.96
N TYR A 543 -0.15 -26.90 11.15
CA TYR A 543 -0.42 -25.52 10.75
C TYR A 543 -0.63 -25.33 9.24
N GLU A 544 0.23 -25.92 8.40
CA GLU A 544 0.17 -25.75 6.93
C GLU A 544 -1.14 -26.29 6.32
N LYS A 545 -1.87 -27.18 7.02
CA LYS A 545 -3.21 -27.65 6.62
C LYS A 545 -4.31 -26.59 6.78
N PHE A 546 -4.05 -25.52 7.54
CA PHE A 546 -4.94 -24.38 7.74
C PHE A 546 -4.47 -23.12 6.98
N VAL A 547 -3.31 -23.17 6.32
CA VAL A 547 -2.79 -22.10 5.46
C VAL A 547 -3.13 -22.42 4.01
N ASN A 548 -4.21 -21.81 3.50
CA ASN A 548 -4.54 -21.88 2.08
C ASN A 548 -3.79 -20.78 1.32
N THR A 549 -2.79 -21.17 0.53
CA THR A 549 -2.14 -20.28 -0.43
C THR A 549 -3.02 -20.14 -1.68
N PRO A 550 -3.57 -18.95 -2.01
CA PRO A 550 -4.25 -18.74 -3.28
C PRO A 550 -3.28 -18.80 -4.47
N LYS A 551 -3.81 -19.13 -5.66
CA LYS A 551 -3.13 -18.89 -6.93
C LYS A 551 -2.95 -17.38 -7.11
N GLU A 552 -1.72 -16.92 -7.29
CA GLU A 552 -1.45 -15.51 -7.64
C GLU A 552 -1.43 -15.34 -9.16
N GLU A 553 -2.03 -14.26 -9.64
CA GLU A 553 -2.12 -13.90 -11.05
C GLU A 553 -1.86 -12.40 -11.22
N THR A 554 -1.27 -11.99 -12.33
CA THR A 554 -0.93 -10.59 -12.62
C THR A 554 -1.51 -10.17 -13.97
N ILE A 555 -2.21 -9.03 -13.99
CA ILE A 555 -2.76 -8.41 -15.19
C ILE A 555 -2.16 -7.00 -15.32
N LYS A 556 -1.31 -6.81 -16.34
CA LYS A 556 -0.80 -5.48 -16.70
C LYS A 556 -1.93 -4.63 -17.27
N MET A 557 -2.07 -3.40 -16.77
CA MET A 557 -3.07 -2.47 -17.26
C MET A 557 -2.76 -2.01 -18.69
N VAL A 558 -3.79 -2.00 -19.53
CA VAL A 558 -3.73 -1.50 -20.90
C VAL A 558 -3.70 0.03 -20.88
N VAL A 559 -2.63 0.61 -21.43
CA VAL A 559 -2.51 2.05 -21.66
C VAL A 559 -3.31 2.43 -22.90
N LYS A 560 -4.28 3.33 -22.76
CA LYS A 560 -5.05 3.88 -23.89
C LYS A 560 -4.14 4.72 -24.79
N ASN A 561 -4.06 4.35 -26.08
CA ASN A 561 -3.35 5.11 -27.10
C ASN A 561 -4.08 4.97 -28.46
N PRO A 562 -4.74 6.03 -28.97
CA PRO A 562 -4.93 7.34 -28.35
C PRO A 562 -5.77 7.28 -27.07
N ASP A 563 -5.72 8.34 -26.26
CA ASP A 563 -6.71 8.58 -25.19
C ASP A 563 -7.39 9.95 -25.41
N PRO A 564 -8.60 9.97 -26.02
CA PRO A 564 -9.33 11.20 -26.30
C PRO A 564 -9.71 11.99 -25.03
N CYS A 565 -9.99 11.30 -23.92
CA CYS A 565 -10.38 11.95 -22.67
C CYS A 565 -9.17 12.64 -22.00
N LYS A 566 -8.02 11.97 -21.96
CA LYS A 566 -6.74 12.55 -21.54
C LYS A 566 -6.36 13.74 -22.42
N HIS A 567 -6.58 13.66 -23.74
CA HIS A 567 -6.32 14.78 -24.65
C HIS A 567 -7.19 16.02 -24.36
N VAL A 568 -8.48 15.84 -24.08
CA VAL A 568 -9.39 16.93 -23.67
C VAL A 568 -8.98 17.53 -22.32
N LEU A 569 -8.59 16.70 -21.34
CA LEU A 569 -8.15 17.15 -20.02
C LEU A 569 -6.81 17.92 -20.08
N LEU A 570 -5.84 17.46 -20.88
CA LEU A 570 -4.56 18.16 -21.06
C LEU A 570 -4.75 19.52 -21.73
N LYS A 571 -5.62 19.62 -22.75
CA LYS A 571 -6.02 20.90 -23.36
C LYS A 571 -6.75 21.82 -22.38
N ALA A 572 -7.52 21.28 -21.45
CA ALA A 572 -8.16 22.05 -20.39
C ALA A 572 -7.13 22.65 -19.42
N MET A 573 -6.06 21.92 -19.12
CA MET A 573 -4.94 22.40 -18.30
C MET A 573 -4.13 23.47 -19.05
N GLU A 574 -3.82 23.27 -20.33
CA GLU A 574 -3.15 24.25 -21.20
C GLU A 574 -3.91 25.58 -21.23
N LYS A 575 -5.20 25.55 -21.56
CA LYS A 575 -6.04 26.75 -21.57
C LYS A 575 -6.20 27.39 -20.18
N THR A 576 -6.06 26.63 -19.10
CA THR A 576 -6.09 27.17 -17.73
C THR A 576 -4.76 27.86 -17.38
N GLU A 577 -3.63 27.33 -17.83
CA GLU A 577 -2.31 27.95 -17.75
C GLU A 577 -2.26 29.26 -18.58
N GLU A 578 -2.82 29.26 -19.81
CA GLU A 578 -2.99 30.45 -20.65
C GLU A 578 -3.88 31.54 -20.00
N ILE A 579 -4.99 31.13 -19.35
CA ILE A 579 -5.86 32.05 -18.61
C ILE A 579 -5.09 32.72 -17.47
N MET A 580 -4.23 31.97 -16.78
CA MET A 580 -3.42 32.44 -15.64
C MET A 580 -2.30 33.38 -16.08
N GLN A 581 -1.63 33.12 -17.21
CA GLN A 581 -0.57 33.94 -17.80
C GLN A 581 -1.01 35.37 -18.17
N GLY A 582 -2.31 35.68 -18.15
CA GLY A 582 -2.82 37.05 -18.19
C GLY A 582 -2.54 37.90 -16.94
N SER A 583 -1.89 37.35 -15.90
CA SER A 583 -1.57 38.05 -14.64
C SER A 583 -0.06 38.23 -14.44
N SER A 584 0.34 39.45 -14.05
CA SER A 584 1.75 39.91 -13.98
C SER A 584 2.60 39.29 -12.85
N LEU A 585 2.22 38.12 -12.32
CA LEU A 585 2.88 37.44 -11.20
C LEU A 585 3.07 35.92 -11.45
N VAL A 586 2.83 35.43 -12.67
CA VAL A 586 3.00 34.01 -13.02
C VAL A 586 4.47 33.56 -13.01
N ASP A 587 5.39 34.45 -13.38
CA ASP A 587 6.84 34.23 -13.43
C ASP A 587 7.38 33.64 -12.12
N LEU A 588 6.81 34.03 -10.97
CA LEU A 588 7.15 33.55 -9.63
C LEU A 588 6.85 32.05 -9.39
N PHE A 589 6.13 31.41 -10.31
CA PHE A 589 5.64 30.03 -10.22
C PHE A 589 6.10 29.13 -11.37
N GLU A 590 6.56 29.69 -12.50
CA GLU A 590 7.02 28.91 -13.66
C GLU A 590 8.36 28.20 -13.39
N GLU A 591 9.32 28.84 -12.69
CA GLU A 591 10.64 28.24 -12.38
C GLU A 591 10.58 26.87 -11.66
N LYS A 592 9.44 26.54 -11.03
CA LYS A 592 9.24 25.32 -10.24
C LYS A 592 8.10 24.44 -10.75
N ARG A 593 7.60 24.73 -11.94
CA ARG A 593 6.53 23.97 -12.60
C ARG A 593 7.04 22.58 -13.04
N PRO A 594 6.39 21.48 -12.63
CA PRO A 594 6.71 20.15 -13.15
C PRO A 594 6.31 20.00 -14.63
N ASN A 595 7.20 19.43 -15.44
CA ASN A 595 6.93 19.12 -16.85
C ASN A 595 5.83 18.06 -17.01
N GLU A 596 5.76 17.11 -16.08
CA GLU A 596 4.81 16.00 -16.09
C GLU A 596 3.49 16.39 -15.41
N ARG A 597 2.48 16.75 -16.22
CA ARG A 597 1.06 16.66 -15.82
C ARG A 597 0.69 15.20 -15.58
N GLU A 598 -0.39 14.93 -14.84
CA GLU A 598 -0.78 13.61 -14.29
C GLU A 598 0.05 13.14 -13.07
N SER A 599 1.02 13.95 -12.62
CA SER A 599 1.92 13.59 -11.51
C SER A 599 1.46 14.11 -10.14
N GLN A 600 1.89 13.43 -9.08
CA GLN A 600 1.78 13.96 -7.70
C GLN A 600 2.64 15.21 -7.50
N ALA A 601 3.72 15.39 -8.27
CA ALA A 601 4.52 16.62 -8.26
C ALA A 601 3.70 17.82 -8.74
N TYR A 602 2.92 17.66 -9.81
CA TYR A 602 2.03 18.71 -10.33
C TYR A 602 0.85 19.00 -9.36
N ASN A 603 0.30 17.97 -8.71
CA ASN A 603 -0.64 18.15 -7.59
C ASN A 603 -0.02 18.94 -6.41
N ASN A 604 1.24 18.71 -6.07
CA ASN A 604 1.92 19.47 -5.01
C ASN A 604 2.18 20.92 -5.45
N TRP A 605 2.68 21.15 -6.67
CA TRP A 605 2.95 22.48 -7.22
C TRP A 605 1.69 23.36 -7.27
N THR A 606 0.54 22.82 -7.71
CA THR A 606 -0.74 23.55 -7.68
C THR A 606 -1.15 23.94 -6.26
N VAL A 607 -1.00 23.05 -5.27
CA VAL A 607 -1.31 23.36 -3.86
C VAL A 607 -0.34 24.39 -3.28
N ASP A 608 0.95 24.30 -3.58
CA ASP A 608 1.94 25.27 -3.11
C ASP A 608 1.77 26.64 -3.78
N MET A 609 1.34 26.69 -5.05
CA MET A 609 0.93 27.92 -5.76
C MET A 609 -0.27 28.60 -5.07
N MET A 610 -1.32 27.87 -4.67
CA MET A 610 -2.43 28.44 -3.87
C MET A 610 -1.94 29.07 -2.57
N ASN A 611 -1.09 28.34 -1.81
CA ASN A 611 -0.61 28.80 -0.52
C ASN A 611 0.29 30.03 -0.67
N ALA A 612 1.17 30.04 -1.68
CA ALA A 612 2.07 31.15 -1.96
C ALA A 612 1.33 32.38 -2.48
N ALA A 613 0.29 32.23 -3.32
CA ALA A 613 -0.57 33.34 -3.74
C ALA A 613 -1.17 34.05 -2.51
N GLN A 614 -1.74 33.29 -1.57
CA GLN A 614 -2.38 33.80 -0.36
C GLN A 614 -1.40 34.35 0.71
N GLN A 615 -0.10 34.11 0.55
CA GLN A 615 0.98 34.61 1.41
C GLN A 615 1.72 35.82 0.83
N ARG A 616 1.96 35.84 -0.49
CA ARG A 616 2.93 36.75 -1.14
C ARG A 616 2.27 37.81 -2.03
N VAL A 617 1.07 37.56 -2.53
CA VAL A 617 0.36 38.51 -3.40
C VAL A 617 -0.46 39.45 -2.51
N GLY A 618 -0.09 40.73 -2.51
CA GLY A 618 -0.79 41.76 -1.73
C GLY A 618 -2.16 42.15 -2.31
N ASP A 619 -2.35 41.96 -3.62
CA ASP A 619 -3.62 42.19 -4.30
C ASP A 619 -4.58 41.00 -4.08
N ALA A 620 -5.78 41.29 -3.57
CA ALA A 620 -6.76 40.27 -3.22
C ALA A 620 -7.51 39.66 -4.42
N GLU A 621 -7.57 40.34 -5.57
CA GLU A 621 -8.20 39.84 -6.79
C GLU A 621 -7.20 38.96 -7.56
N ILE A 622 -5.94 39.38 -7.70
CA ILE A 622 -4.88 38.56 -8.31
C ILE A 622 -4.58 37.31 -7.46
N ALA A 623 -4.56 37.42 -6.12
CA ALA A 623 -4.39 36.26 -5.23
C ALA A 623 -5.55 35.25 -5.37
N ARG A 624 -6.78 35.73 -5.64
CA ARG A 624 -7.97 34.91 -5.88
C ARG A 624 -7.89 34.22 -7.24
N ASP A 625 -7.51 34.94 -8.29
CA ASP A 625 -7.39 34.42 -9.65
C ASP A 625 -6.32 33.33 -9.79
N ILE A 626 -5.16 33.51 -9.16
CA ILE A 626 -4.12 32.47 -9.09
C ILE A 626 -4.61 31.26 -8.27
N SER A 627 -5.27 31.50 -7.13
CA SER A 627 -5.84 30.41 -6.30
C SER A 627 -6.90 29.61 -7.05
N ALA A 628 -7.76 30.27 -7.83
CA ALA A 628 -8.78 29.64 -8.66
C ALA A 628 -8.12 28.83 -9.80
N SER A 629 -7.21 29.44 -10.55
CA SER A 629 -6.49 28.77 -11.65
C SER A 629 -5.77 27.51 -11.16
N ALA A 630 -5.05 27.60 -10.03
CA ALA A 630 -4.42 26.47 -9.38
C ALA A 630 -5.41 25.35 -8.98
N MET A 631 -6.65 25.70 -8.59
CA MET A 631 -7.67 24.72 -8.22
C MET A 631 -8.23 23.99 -9.43
N TYR A 632 -8.51 24.68 -10.55
CA TYR A 632 -8.92 24.03 -11.78
C TYR A 632 -7.81 23.09 -12.31
N LEU A 633 -6.54 23.52 -12.25
CA LEU A 633 -5.40 22.66 -12.60
C LEU A 633 -5.29 21.41 -11.70
N ASN A 634 -5.46 21.55 -10.38
CA ASN A 634 -5.47 20.43 -9.44
C ASN A 634 -6.62 19.45 -9.71
N VAL A 635 -7.81 19.98 -10.04
CA VAL A 635 -9.00 19.20 -10.39
C VAL A 635 -8.81 18.44 -11.71
N TYR A 636 -8.28 19.07 -12.77
CA TYR A 636 -7.98 18.38 -14.02
C TYR A 636 -6.85 17.34 -13.87
N ASN A 637 -5.80 17.65 -13.11
CA ASN A 637 -4.70 16.70 -12.84
C ASN A 637 -5.21 15.46 -12.09
N SER A 638 -6.15 15.64 -11.15
CA SER A 638 -6.82 14.52 -10.46
C SER A 638 -7.83 13.80 -11.36
N ALA A 639 -8.48 14.49 -12.30
CA ALA A 639 -9.39 13.89 -13.27
C ALA A 639 -8.66 12.96 -14.27
N LEU A 640 -7.36 13.16 -14.49
CA LEU A 640 -6.51 12.21 -15.23
C LEU A 640 -6.32 10.88 -14.47
N GLU A 641 -6.09 10.90 -13.14
CA GLU A 641 -6.06 9.66 -12.32
C GLU A 641 -7.42 8.94 -12.39
N VAL A 642 -8.55 9.68 -12.39
CA VAL A 642 -9.90 9.11 -12.61
C VAL A 642 -10.03 8.49 -14.01
N ASN A 643 -9.55 9.16 -15.07
CA ASN A 643 -9.57 8.67 -16.45
C ASN A 643 -8.76 7.37 -16.67
N ASN A 644 -7.69 7.18 -15.91
CA ASN A 644 -6.85 5.97 -16.00
C ASN A 644 -7.53 4.76 -15.33
N LEU A 645 -8.39 4.99 -14.33
CA LEU A 645 -8.98 3.93 -13.50
C LEU A 645 -10.48 3.66 -13.73
N LEU A 646 -11.19 4.56 -14.41
CA LEU A 646 -12.65 4.53 -14.54
C LEU A 646 -13.10 4.95 -15.96
N ARG A 647 -14.41 5.08 -16.17
CA ARG A 647 -15.01 5.49 -17.46
C ARG A 647 -15.03 7.02 -17.61
N VAL A 648 -15.18 7.50 -18.84
CA VAL A 648 -15.36 8.94 -19.14
C VAL A 648 -16.54 9.55 -18.38
N LEU A 649 -17.66 8.84 -18.23
CA LEU A 649 -18.79 9.26 -17.39
C LEU A 649 -18.39 9.54 -15.93
N ASP A 650 -17.48 8.77 -15.37
CA ASP A 650 -17.04 8.94 -13.98
C ASP A 650 -16.06 10.12 -13.84
N VAL A 651 -15.30 10.44 -14.90
CA VAL A 651 -14.56 11.71 -15.02
C VAL A 651 -15.51 12.91 -15.04
N VAL A 652 -16.60 12.86 -15.82
CA VAL A 652 -17.61 13.94 -15.87
C VAL A 652 -18.26 14.14 -14.50
N LYS A 653 -18.67 13.05 -13.83
CA LYS A 653 -19.22 13.09 -12.46
C LYS A 653 -18.22 13.67 -11.45
N TYR A 654 -16.95 13.27 -11.55
CA TYR A 654 -15.89 13.83 -10.71
C TYR A 654 -15.78 15.35 -10.89
N LEU A 655 -15.66 15.84 -12.13
CA LEU A 655 -15.57 17.26 -12.45
C LEU A 655 -16.78 18.05 -11.95
N ALA A 656 -18.01 17.53 -12.10
CA ALA A 656 -19.22 18.15 -11.57
C ALA A 656 -19.19 18.25 -10.04
N SER A 657 -18.80 17.17 -9.34
CA SER A 657 -18.77 17.12 -7.87
C SER A 657 -17.82 18.14 -7.23
N LYS A 658 -16.73 18.52 -7.89
CA LYS A 658 -15.77 19.53 -7.39
C LYS A 658 -16.21 20.97 -7.70
N HIS A 659 -17.22 21.15 -8.52
CA HIS A 659 -17.66 22.43 -9.06
C HIS A 659 -18.92 22.98 -8.39
N GLU A 660 -19.90 22.12 -8.10
CA GLU A 660 -21.24 22.51 -7.64
C GLU A 660 -21.30 23.30 -6.32
N GLY A 661 -20.26 23.24 -5.48
CA GLY A 661 -20.22 23.95 -4.19
C GLY A 661 -19.58 25.34 -4.24
N GLU A 662 -18.68 25.60 -5.19
CA GLU A 662 -17.84 26.81 -5.20
C GLU A 662 -18.56 28.01 -5.84
N PHE A 663 -19.20 27.81 -6.99
CA PHE A 663 -19.81 28.89 -7.78
C PHE A 663 -21.15 29.42 -7.24
N LYS A 664 -21.75 28.74 -6.26
CA LYS A 664 -23.02 29.12 -5.60
C LYS A 664 -22.84 30.16 -4.48
N GLY A 665 -21.63 30.68 -4.25
CA GLY A 665 -21.36 31.75 -3.29
C GLY A 665 -21.97 33.10 -3.72
N LYS A 666 -22.41 33.93 -2.77
CA LYS A 666 -23.02 35.25 -3.01
C LYS A 666 -22.05 36.35 -3.48
N HIS A 667 -20.84 35.99 -3.92
CA HIS A 667 -19.77 36.95 -4.23
C HIS A 667 -19.74 37.29 -5.71
N LYS A 668 -19.30 38.51 -6.02
CA LYS A 668 -18.98 38.87 -7.40
C LYS A 668 -17.81 38.00 -7.85
N HIS A 669 -18.02 37.23 -8.92
CA HIS A 669 -16.98 36.42 -9.56
C HIS A 669 -16.09 37.31 -10.45
N THR A 670 -14.79 37.05 -10.43
CA THR A 670 -13.81 37.73 -11.30
C THR A 670 -14.01 37.31 -12.75
N GLU A 671 -13.41 38.03 -13.70
CA GLU A 671 -13.50 37.62 -15.11
C GLU A 671 -12.74 36.31 -15.37
N THR A 672 -11.63 36.10 -14.66
CA THR A 672 -10.87 34.85 -14.66
C THR A 672 -11.71 33.68 -14.17
N GLU A 673 -12.40 33.80 -13.04
CA GLU A 673 -13.28 32.74 -12.53
C GLU A 673 -14.37 32.36 -13.54
N LYS A 674 -14.98 33.33 -14.23
CA LYS A 674 -15.96 33.06 -15.31
C LYS A 674 -15.33 32.32 -16.48
N ARG A 675 -14.16 32.76 -16.95
CA ARG A 675 -13.43 32.11 -18.06
C ARG A 675 -13.06 30.66 -17.72
N LEU A 676 -12.69 30.38 -16.47
CA LEU A 676 -12.43 29.02 -15.96
C LEU A 676 -13.71 28.17 -15.91
N PHE A 677 -14.81 28.72 -15.38
CA PHE A 677 -16.13 28.10 -15.34
C PHE A 677 -16.64 27.71 -16.74
N ASP A 678 -16.57 28.64 -17.71
CA ASP A 678 -16.97 28.38 -19.09
C ASP A 678 -16.06 27.36 -19.78
N SER A 679 -14.77 27.36 -19.47
CA SER A 679 -13.85 26.32 -19.92
C SER A 679 -14.25 24.94 -19.38
N LEU A 680 -14.59 24.83 -18.10
CA LEU A 680 -15.04 23.57 -17.49
C LEU A 680 -16.36 23.07 -18.08
N ARG A 681 -17.35 23.95 -18.31
CA ARG A 681 -18.61 23.57 -18.97
C ARG A 681 -18.38 23.05 -20.39
N ALA A 682 -17.46 23.67 -21.14
CA ALA A 682 -17.07 23.19 -22.46
C ALA A 682 -16.38 21.80 -22.39
N VAL A 683 -15.48 21.60 -21.43
CA VAL A 683 -14.81 20.30 -21.18
C VAL A 683 -15.81 19.21 -20.83
N GLN A 684 -16.71 19.45 -19.88
CA GLN A 684 -17.78 18.50 -19.51
C GLN A 684 -18.65 18.13 -20.73
N THR A 685 -18.99 19.11 -21.58
CA THR A 685 -19.74 18.89 -22.81
C THR A 685 -18.98 18.04 -23.84
N GLN A 686 -17.65 18.22 -23.96
CA GLN A 686 -16.81 17.39 -24.82
C GLN A 686 -16.68 15.95 -24.29
N LEU A 687 -16.44 15.79 -22.98
CA LEU A 687 -16.33 14.48 -22.34
C LEU A 687 -17.66 13.69 -22.39
N LEU A 688 -18.81 14.36 -22.26
CA LEU A 688 -20.12 13.71 -22.45
C LEU A 688 -20.32 13.16 -23.88
N LYS A 689 -19.81 13.87 -24.90
CA LYS A 689 -19.81 13.37 -26.29
C LYS A 689 -18.82 12.22 -26.50
N LEU A 690 -17.65 12.27 -25.86
CA LEU A 690 -16.71 11.14 -25.87
C LEU A 690 -17.25 9.91 -25.14
N ASN A 691 -18.15 10.06 -24.17
CA ASN A 691 -18.72 8.91 -23.47
C ASN A 691 -19.63 8.02 -24.35
N THR A 692 -20.16 8.53 -25.47
CA THR A 692 -20.89 7.72 -26.46
C THR A 692 -19.98 6.99 -27.45
N ASP A 693 -18.69 7.33 -27.48
CA ASP A 693 -17.68 6.65 -28.30
C ASP A 693 -17.09 5.46 -27.53
N LYS A 694 -17.13 4.26 -28.14
CA LYS A 694 -16.60 3.03 -27.53
C LYS A 694 -15.07 3.01 -27.49
N GLU A 695 -14.38 3.69 -28.40
CA GLU A 695 -12.91 3.74 -28.41
C GLU A 695 -12.36 4.62 -27.29
N ALA A 696 -13.17 5.56 -26.78
CA ALA A 696 -12.84 6.37 -25.61
C ALA A 696 -13.08 5.65 -24.26
N HIS A 697 -13.66 4.45 -24.25
CA HIS A 697 -13.92 3.70 -23.02
C HIS A 697 -12.64 3.10 -22.45
N ASN A 698 -12.56 2.98 -21.12
CA ASN A 698 -11.40 2.40 -20.46
C ASN A 698 -11.49 0.85 -20.49
N PRO A 699 -10.58 0.15 -21.17
CA PRO A 699 -10.66 -1.31 -21.32
C PRO A 699 -10.48 -2.03 -19.98
N ASN A 700 -9.64 -1.49 -19.09
CA ASN A 700 -9.28 -2.13 -17.82
C ASN A 700 -10.48 -2.41 -16.92
N VAL A 701 -11.50 -1.55 -16.93
CA VAL A 701 -12.71 -1.72 -16.12
C VAL A 701 -13.54 -2.91 -16.61
N HIS A 702 -13.65 -3.05 -17.94
CA HIS A 702 -14.32 -4.19 -18.58
C HIS A 702 -13.51 -5.49 -18.41
N THR A 703 -12.18 -5.44 -18.46
CA THR A 703 -11.30 -6.57 -18.13
C THR A 703 -11.58 -7.12 -16.74
N ILE A 704 -11.74 -6.24 -15.74
CA ILE A 704 -12.08 -6.64 -14.35
C ILE A 704 -13.48 -7.25 -14.28
N SER A 705 -14.47 -6.67 -14.96
CA SER A 705 -15.82 -7.22 -15.00
C SER A 705 -15.83 -8.63 -15.60
N LYS A 706 -15.21 -8.82 -16.77
CA LYS A 706 -15.07 -10.14 -17.40
C LYS A 706 -14.34 -11.13 -16.50
N GLN A 707 -13.18 -10.75 -15.93
CA GLN A 707 -12.42 -11.63 -15.04
C GLN A 707 -13.23 -12.03 -13.80
N LEU A 708 -14.07 -11.13 -13.26
CA LEU A 708 -15.04 -11.45 -12.20
C LEU A 708 -16.12 -12.43 -12.68
N GLN A 709 -16.73 -12.20 -13.84
CA GLN A 709 -17.75 -13.10 -14.42
C GLN A 709 -17.18 -14.53 -14.61
N ASP A 710 -16.01 -14.64 -15.25
CA ASP A 710 -15.37 -15.92 -15.55
C ASP A 710 -14.98 -16.66 -14.26
N MET A 711 -14.32 -16.00 -13.30
CA MET A 711 -13.90 -16.63 -12.04
C MET A 711 -15.08 -16.95 -11.09
N LEU A 712 -16.12 -16.12 -11.02
CA LEU A 712 -17.31 -16.41 -10.20
C LEU A 712 -18.09 -17.60 -10.77
N LYS A 713 -18.14 -17.73 -12.10
CA LYS A 713 -18.76 -18.85 -12.81
C LYS A 713 -17.96 -20.15 -12.66
N GLU A 714 -16.64 -20.09 -12.83
CA GLU A 714 -15.71 -21.21 -12.61
C GLU A 714 -15.86 -21.79 -11.19
N LYS A 715 -15.95 -20.91 -10.18
CA LYS A 715 -15.91 -21.30 -8.76
C LYS A 715 -17.29 -21.47 -8.10
N GLY A 716 -18.37 -21.50 -8.88
CA GLY A 716 -19.73 -21.83 -8.45
C GLY A 716 -20.43 -20.79 -7.55
N ASP A 717 -21.66 -21.08 -7.10
CA ASP A 717 -22.52 -20.10 -6.42
C ASP A 717 -22.05 -19.63 -5.03
N ASP A 718 -21.27 -20.43 -4.34
CA ASP A 718 -20.61 -20.05 -3.07
C ASP A 718 -19.38 -19.14 -3.28
N SER A 719 -19.08 -18.75 -4.52
CA SER A 719 -18.02 -17.80 -4.83
C SER A 719 -18.34 -16.39 -4.35
N ARG A 720 -17.31 -15.71 -3.83
CA ARG A 720 -17.38 -14.34 -3.32
C ARG A 720 -16.08 -13.64 -3.72
N ALA A 721 -16.20 -12.42 -4.22
CA ALA A 721 -15.08 -11.63 -4.72
C ALA A 721 -14.93 -10.30 -3.98
N ILE A 722 -13.70 -9.97 -3.60
CA ILE A 722 -13.32 -8.65 -3.07
C ILE A 722 -12.47 -7.93 -4.11
N VAL A 723 -12.80 -6.67 -4.44
CA VAL A 723 -11.98 -5.81 -5.28
C VAL A 723 -11.40 -4.67 -4.43
N PHE A 724 -10.11 -4.75 -4.10
CA PHE A 724 -9.42 -3.72 -3.35
C PHE A 724 -9.02 -2.55 -4.26
N VAL A 725 -9.34 -1.32 -3.84
CA VAL A 725 -8.94 -0.07 -4.52
C VAL A 725 -8.46 0.99 -3.54
N LYS A 726 -7.55 1.86 -4.00
CA LYS A 726 -6.85 2.86 -3.17
C LYS A 726 -7.76 3.98 -2.62
N ALA A 727 -8.75 4.44 -3.39
CA ALA A 727 -9.51 5.66 -3.09
C ALA A 727 -11.04 5.45 -2.97
N ARG A 728 -11.70 6.29 -2.16
CA ARG A 728 -13.17 6.23 -1.91
C ARG A 728 -13.99 6.52 -3.17
N ALA A 729 -13.58 7.51 -3.96
CA ALA A 729 -14.21 7.82 -5.25
C ALA A 729 -14.15 6.61 -6.21
N THR A 730 -12.98 5.99 -6.35
CA THR A 730 -12.79 4.75 -7.14
C THR A 730 -13.64 3.60 -6.62
N CYS A 731 -13.70 3.40 -5.30
CA CYS A 731 -14.53 2.38 -4.67
C CYS A 731 -16.01 2.55 -5.01
N ARG A 732 -16.55 3.77 -4.91
CA ARG A 732 -17.94 4.09 -5.32
C ARG A 732 -18.17 3.87 -6.81
N ALA A 733 -17.33 4.46 -7.65
CA ALA A 733 -17.53 4.47 -9.11
C ALA A 733 -17.36 3.07 -9.73
N LEU A 734 -16.37 2.30 -9.28
CA LEU A 734 -16.17 0.93 -9.73
C LEU A 734 -17.28 0.00 -9.22
N ALA A 735 -17.74 0.15 -7.97
CA ALA A 735 -18.90 -0.62 -7.51
C ALA A 735 -20.17 -0.29 -8.31
N ALA A 736 -20.42 0.99 -8.62
CA ALA A 736 -21.57 1.40 -9.42
C ALA A 736 -21.45 1.07 -10.92
N PHE A 737 -20.24 0.78 -11.42
CA PHE A 737 -20.06 0.15 -12.73
C PHE A 737 -20.36 -1.35 -12.63
N LEU A 738 -19.70 -2.08 -11.72
CA LEU A 738 -19.84 -3.52 -11.58
C LEU A 738 -21.27 -3.95 -11.16
N ASP A 739 -21.99 -3.17 -10.36
CA ASP A 739 -23.37 -3.51 -9.95
C ASP A 739 -24.38 -3.37 -11.11
N ALA A 740 -24.00 -2.71 -12.21
CA ALA A 740 -24.78 -2.62 -13.44
C ALA A 740 -24.28 -3.61 -14.51
N ASP A 741 -22.97 -3.63 -14.76
CA ASP A 741 -22.32 -4.47 -15.78
C ASP A 741 -22.40 -5.98 -15.46
N LEU A 742 -22.54 -6.34 -14.17
CA LEU A 742 -22.76 -7.70 -13.72
C LEU A 742 -24.25 -8.05 -13.47
N GLN A 743 -25.17 -7.08 -13.60
CA GLN A 743 -26.59 -7.27 -13.25
C GLN A 743 -27.26 -8.32 -14.15
N ASP A 744 -26.93 -8.31 -15.45
CA ASP A 744 -27.46 -9.26 -16.46
C ASP A 744 -27.05 -10.72 -16.19
N PHE A 745 -26.03 -10.93 -15.35
CA PHE A 745 -25.57 -12.24 -14.89
C PHE A 745 -26.15 -12.64 -13.52
N GLY A 746 -27.11 -11.88 -12.99
CA GLY A 746 -27.69 -12.08 -11.65
C GLY A 746 -26.72 -11.75 -10.50
N LEU A 747 -25.61 -11.06 -10.79
CA LEU A 747 -24.55 -10.75 -9.83
C LEU A 747 -24.69 -9.30 -9.33
N ARG A 748 -24.45 -9.09 -8.04
CA ARG A 748 -24.53 -7.76 -7.40
C ARG A 748 -23.20 -7.35 -6.76
N ALA A 749 -22.85 -6.07 -6.89
CA ALA A 749 -21.64 -5.47 -6.36
C ALA A 749 -21.96 -4.30 -5.40
N ARG A 750 -21.25 -4.20 -4.27
CA ARG A 750 -21.41 -3.06 -3.34
C ARG A 750 -20.08 -2.48 -2.84
N PRO A 751 -20.03 -1.16 -2.56
CA PRO A 751 -18.82 -0.50 -2.06
C PRO A 751 -18.72 -0.58 -0.53
N LEU A 752 -17.50 -0.75 0.00
CA LEU A 752 -17.19 -0.71 1.43
C LEU A 752 -15.97 0.18 1.71
N PHE A 753 -16.19 1.30 2.40
CA PHE A 753 -15.13 2.28 2.70
C PHE A 753 -15.33 2.95 4.06
N GLY A 754 -14.30 3.63 4.58
CA GLY A 754 -14.26 4.12 5.97
C GLY A 754 -15.21 5.27 6.33
N LYS A 755 -15.38 5.49 7.64
CA LYS A 755 -16.11 6.63 8.24
C LYS A 755 -15.63 7.99 7.68
N GLN A 756 -16.54 8.96 7.62
CA GLN A 756 -16.24 10.28 7.04
C GLN A 756 -15.14 10.99 7.82
N THR A 757 -14.19 11.57 7.10
CA THR A 757 -13.09 12.37 7.64
C THR A 757 -13.41 13.85 7.49
N LYS A 758 -13.17 14.67 8.52
CA LYS A 758 -13.58 16.09 8.54
C LYS A 758 -12.95 16.87 7.36
N GLY A 759 -13.78 17.26 6.40
CA GLY A 759 -13.36 18.00 5.20
C GLY A 759 -12.93 17.13 4.00
N ALA A 760 -13.14 15.81 4.06
CA ALA A 760 -13.02 14.92 2.92
C ALA A 760 -14.40 14.54 2.35
N GLU A 761 -14.40 13.81 1.23
CA GLU A 761 -15.59 13.16 0.67
C GLU A 761 -16.33 12.33 1.72
N GLU A 762 -17.65 12.23 1.54
CA GLU A 762 -18.56 11.41 2.35
C GLU A 762 -17.97 10.02 2.64
N GLY A 763 -18.09 9.58 3.89
CA GLY A 763 -17.75 8.23 4.32
C GLY A 763 -18.98 7.40 4.64
N MET A 764 -18.77 6.14 4.97
CA MET A 764 -19.83 5.18 5.31
C MET A 764 -20.07 5.18 6.83
N THR A 765 -21.32 5.04 7.28
CA THR A 765 -21.61 4.89 8.72
C THR A 765 -21.35 3.45 9.18
N GLU A 766 -21.13 3.24 10.48
CA GLU A 766 -20.82 1.90 11.02
C GLU A 766 -21.97 0.91 10.79
N SER A 767 -23.22 1.37 10.84
CA SER A 767 -24.40 0.54 10.55
C SER A 767 -24.38 0.03 9.12
N VAL A 768 -24.17 0.92 8.13
CA VAL A 768 -24.18 0.56 6.70
C VAL A 768 -22.95 -0.28 6.31
N GLN A 769 -21.81 -0.08 6.98
CA GLN A 769 -20.64 -0.96 6.86
C GLN A 769 -20.96 -2.39 7.35
N THR A 770 -21.60 -2.50 8.51
CA THR A 770 -21.98 -3.78 9.12
C THR A 770 -22.99 -4.52 8.24
N GLU A 771 -24.08 -3.84 7.86
CA GLU A 771 -25.14 -4.36 6.98
C GLU A 771 -24.59 -4.84 5.62
N THR A 772 -23.68 -4.07 5.01
CA THR A 772 -23.05 -4.45 3.73
C THR A 772 -22.24 -5.73 3.85
N VAL A 773 -21.50 -5.92 4.96
CA VAL A 773 -20.68 -7.12 5.19
C VAL A 773 -21.52 -8.33 5.61
N GLU A 774 -22.63 -8.12 6.32
CA GLU A 774 -23.63 -9.16 6.60
C GLU A 774 -24.28 -9.63 5.29
N LYS A 775 -24.83 -8.72 4.47
CA LYS A 775 -25.44 -9.09 3.17
C LYS A 775 -24.44 -9.70 2.17
N PHE A 776 -23.16 -9.39 2.25
CA PHE A 776 -22.10 -10.06 1.49
C PHE A 776 -21.79 -11.48 2.03
N ARG A 777 -21.79 -11.67 3.35
CA ARG A 777 -21.64 -12.99 4.00
C ARG A 777 -22.79 -13.93 3.64
N ASP A 778 -24.02 -13.42 3.70
CA ASP A 778 -25.24 -14.18 3.45
C ASP A 778 -25.49 -14.43 1.95
N GLY A 779 -24.75 -13.72 1.08
CA GLY A 779 -24.71 -13.97 -0.37
C GLY A 779 -25.58 -13.07 -1.24
N HIS A 780 -26.33 -12.13 -0.65
CA HIS A 780 -27.08 -11.12 -1.40
C HIS A 780 -26.19 -10.25 -2.31
N TYR A 781 -24.91 -10.08 -1.94
CA TYR A 781 -23.88 -9.49 -2.80
C TYR A 781 -22.75 -10.51 -3.00
N LYS A 782 -22.45 -10.90 -4.24
CA LYS A 782 -21.30 -11.78 -4.55
C LYS A 782 -20.00 -11.00 -4.77
N VAL A 783 -20.07 -9.70 -5.08
CA VAL A 783 -18.91 -8.81 -5.27
C VAL A 783 -18.93 -7.68 -4.25
N MET A 784 -17.77 -7.37 -3.67
CA MET A 784 -17.59 -6.20 -2.82
C MET A 784 -16.33 -5.42 -3.23
N VAL A 785 -16.50 -4.17 -3.64
CA VAL A 785 -15.37 -3.26 -3.91
C VAL A 785 -15.04 -2.54 -2.61
N CYS A 786 -13.79 -2.51 -2.16
CA CYS A 786 -13.45 -1.87 -0.89
C CYS A 786 -12.11 -1.15 -0.86
N THR A 787 -11.96 -0.19 0.04
CA THR A 787 -10.64 0.38 0.39
C THR A 787 -9.95 -0.49 1.45
N SER A 788 -8.84 -0.02 2.03
CA SER A 788 -8.11 -0.66 3.15
C SER A 788 -8.94 -1.02 4.40
N VAL A 789 -10.23 -0.65 4.46
CA VAL A 789 -11.16 -1.13 5.50
C VAL A 789 -11.50 -2.62 5.32
N GLY A 790 -11.38 -3.17 4.11
CA GLY A 790 -11.53 -4.60 3.88
C GLY A 790 -10.29 -5.44 4.28
N THR A 791 -9.11 -4.82 4.42
CA THR A 791 -7.90 -5.51 4.90
C THR A 791 -7.96 -5.61 6.42
N GLU A 792 -8.12 -4.46 7.10
CA GLU A 792 -8.17 -4.35 8.55
C GLU A 792 -9.50 -3.79 9.08
N GLY A 793 -10.04 -4.42 10.13
CA GLY A 793 -11.01 -3.79 11.03
C GLY A 793 -12.48 -4.21 10.89
N ILE A 794 -12.84 -4.96 9.84
CA ILE A 794 -14.16 -5.57 9.68
C ILE A 794 -14.06 -7.04 9.29
N ASP A 795 -15.07 -7.82 9.70
CA ASP A 795 -15.10 -9.27 9.58
C ASP A 795 -15.59 -9.73 8.20
N VAL A 796 -14.85 -9.32 7.16
CA VAL A 796 -15.09 -9.79 5.79
C VAL A 796 -14.84 -11.31 5.73
N PRO A 797 -15.84 -12.11 5.31
CA PRO A 797 -15.70 -13.56 5.17
C PRO A 797 -14.59 -13.97 4.22
N ASP A 798 -14.13 -15.21 4.36
CA ASP A 798 -13.13 -15.78 3.49
C ASP A 798 -13.68 -16.01 2.07
N CYS A 799 -13.01 -15.38 1.12
CA CYS A 799 -13.35 -15.36 -0.28
C CYS A 799 -12.51 -16.38 -1.06
N ASN A 800 -12.99 -16.73 -2.25
CA ASN A 800 -12.20 -17.48 -3.24
C ASN A 800 -11.68 -16.59 -4.39
N ILE A 801 -12.02 -15.30 -4.38
CA ILE A 801 -11.50 -14.30 -5.32
C ILE A 801 -11.11 -13.04 -4.54
N VAL A 802 -9.90 -12.55 -4.77
CA VAL A 802 -9.49 -11.18 -4.43
C VAL A 802 -8.83 -10.56 -5.66
N ILE A 803 -9.15 -9.31 -5.96
CA ILE A 803 -8.54 -8.51 -7.02
C ILE A 803 -8.02 -7.20 -6.43
N ASN A 804 -6.73 -6.92 -6.54
CA ASN A 804 -6.15 -5.63 -6.18
C ASN A 804 -6.11 -4.75 -7.43
N TYR A 805 -7.03 -3.79 -7.56
CA TYR A 805 -7.08 -2.91 -8.73
C TYR A 805 -6.42 -1.56 -8.50
N ASN A 806 -5.32 -1.36 -9.22
CA ASN A 806 -4.38 -0.25 -9.12
C ASN A 806 -4.07 0.16 -7.67
N TYR A 807 -3.89 -0.85 -6.81
CA TYR A 807 -3.61 -0.67 -5.39
C TYR A 807 -2.61 -1.71 -4.88
N SER A 808 -1.34 -1.30 -4.79
CA SER A 808 -0.33 -1.95 -3.95
C SER A 808 -0.25 -1.23 -2.60
N GLY A 809 -0.09 -2.01 -1.53
CA GLY A 809 0.12 -1.51 -0.17
C GLY A 809 1.59 -1.57 0.26
N ASP A 810 1.81 -1.81 1.55
CA ASP A 810 3.10 -2.29 2.08
C ASP A 810 3.10 -3.83 2.26
N GLU A 811 4.20 -4.39 2.75
CA GLU A 811 4.35 -5.84 2.94
C GLU A 811 3.36 -6.43 3.95
N ILE A 812 2.84 -5.61 4.87
CA ILE A 812 1.82 -6.00 5.85
C ILE A 812 0.45 -6.05 5.16
N THR A 813 0.13 -5.00 4.40
CA THR A 813 -1.10 -4.90 3.60
C THR A 813 -1.23 -6.07 2.62
N LYS A 814 -0.15 -6.44 1.92
CA LYS A 814 -0.12 -7.60 1.00
C LYS A 814 -0.53 -8.90 1.71
N ILE A 815 0.03 -9.18 2.89
CA ILE A 815 -0.31 -10.36 3.71
C ILE A 815 -1.78 -10.31 4.18
N GLN A 816 -2.31 -9.14 4.51
CA GLN A 816 -3.69 -8.97 4.96
C GLN A 816 -4.71 -9.13 3.81
N MET A 817 -4.40 -8.62 2.60
CA MET A 817 -5.19 -8.79 1.37
C MET A 817 -5.25 -10.26 0.95
N LYS A 818 -4.07 -10.90 0.78
CA LYS A 818 -3.94 -12.34 0.54
C LYS A 818 -4.65 -13.16 1.63
N GLY A 819 -4.62 -12.64 2.85
CA GLY A 819 -5.36 -13.12 4.02
C GLY A 819 -6.88 -13.12 3.94
N ARG A 820 -7.50 -12.63 2.85
CA ARG A 820 -8.94 -12.79 2.56
C ARG A 820 -9.22 -13.87 1.51
N SER A 821 -8.20 -14.34 0.78
CA SER A 821 -8.29 -15.40 -0.23
C SER A 821 -8.10 -16.81 0.38
N ARG A 822 -8.83 -17.14 1.45
CA ARG A 822 -8.55 -18.35 2.26
C ARG A 822 -9.46 -19.55 1.98
N LYS A 823 -10.44 -19.47 1.07
CA LYS A 823 -11.14 -20.67 0.58
C LYS A 823 -10.16 -21.56 -0.21
N LYS A 824 -10.34 -22.88 -0.17
CA LYS A 824 -9.53 -23.81 -1.00
C LYS A 824 -9.74 -23.49 -2.48
N GLY A 825 -8.66 -23.39 -3.27
CA GLY A 825 -8.73 -23.02 -4.69
C GLY A 825 -9.01 -21.54 -4.96
N ALA A 826 -8.72 -20.67 -3.99
CA ALA A 826 -8.84 -19.22 -4.17
C ALA A 826 -7.82 -18.65 -5.17
N THR A 827 -8.19 -17.56 -5.83
CA THR A 827 -7.32 -16.75 -6.70
C THR A 827 -7.10 -15.36 -6.08
N HIS A 828 -5.89 -14.81 -6.24
CA HIS A 828 -5.52 -13.44 -5.88
C HIS A 828 -4.88 -12.75 -7.09
N VAL A 829 -5.64 -11.84 -7.73
CA VAL A 829 -5.25 -11.16 -8.96
C VAL A 829 -4.69 -9.76 -8.63
N MET A 830 -3.49 -9.44 -9.10
CA MET A 830 -2.95 -8.08 -9.08
C MET A 830 -3.19 -7.40 -10.42
N VAL A 831 -3.80 -6.21 -10.43
CA VAL A 831 -4.06 -5.44 -11.65
C VAL A 831 -3.43 -4.06 -11.51
N GLY A 832 -2.45 -3.71 -12.35
CA GLY A 832 -1.70 -2.45 -12.21
C GLY A 832 -0.81 -2.08 -13.40
N ASP A 833 -0.22 -0.89 -13.35
CA ASP A 833 0.88 -0.49 -14.22
C ASP A 833 2.22 -1.12 -13.78
N ASP A 834 3.25 -1.07 -14.64
CA ASP A 834 4.56 -1.70 -14.39
C ASP A 834 5.16 -1.31 -13.03
N LYS A 835 5.10 -0.01 -12.71
CA LYS A 835 5.59 0.58 -11.46
C LYS A 835 4.87 0.04 -10.22
N LEU A 836 3.58 -0.27 -10.34
CA LEU A 836 2.81 -0.89 -9.27
C LEU A 836 3.07 -2.39 -9.13
N LEU A 837 3.39 -3.07 -10.24
CA LEU A 837 3.84 -4.46 -10.23
C LEU A 837 5.25 -4.59 -9.62
N GLU A 838 6.18 -3.69 -9.95
CA GLU A 838 7.47 -3.53 -9.26
C GLU A 838 7.28 -3.38 -7.74
N GLN A 839 6.32 -2.53 -7.30
CA GLN A 839 6.02 -2.35 -5.87
C GLN A 839 5.54 -3.65 -5.21
N GLU A 840 4.75 -4.48 -5.91
CA GLU A 840 4.31 -5.78 -5.40
C GLU A 840 5.41 -6.86 -5.36
N MET A 841 6.40 -6.78 -6.25
CA MET A 841 7.63 -7.59 -6.17
C MET A 841 8.49 -7.17 -4.97
N VAL A 842 8.69 -5.86 -4.75
CA VAL A 842 9.40 -5.34 -3.57
C VAL A 842 8.68 -5.72 -2.27
N ASN A 843 7.35 -5.68 -2.25
CA ASN A 843 6.55 -6.17 -1.12
C ASN A 843 6.73 -7.68 -0.90
N ALA A 844 6.83 -8.50 -1.96
CA ALA A 844 7.08 -9.93 -1.83
C ALA A 844 8.49 -10.22 -1.25
N TYR A 845 9.53 -9.55 -1.75
CA TYR A 845 10.89 -9.63 -1.19
C TYR A 845 10.92 -9.24 0.30
N LYS A 846 10.21 -8.18 0.69
CA LYS A 846 10.08 -7.77 2.11
C LYS A 846 9.42 -8.83 3.00
N VAL A 847 8.48 -9.62 2.48
CA VAL A 847 7.84 -10.72 3.23
C VAL A 847 8.84 -11.87 3.46
N ASP A 848 9.65 -12.21 2.46
CA ASP A 848 10.75 -13.16 2.62
C ASP A 848 11.83 -12.63 3.60
N LEU A 849 12.22 -11.36 3.46
CA LEU A 849 13.16 -10.69 4.36
C LEU A 849 12.68 -10.71 5.82
N MET A 850 11.36 -10.56 6.04
CA MET A 850 10.75 -10.73 7.36
C MET A 850 10.92 -12.15 7.89
N ARG A 851 10.62 -13.18 7.06
CA ARG A 851 10.77 -14.60 7.45
C ARG A 851 12.22 -14.93 7.81
N LYS A 852 13.18 -14.52 6.97
CA LYS A 852 14.63 -14.68 7.21
C LYS A 852 15.07 -14.00 8.51
N ALA A 853 14.62 -12.77 8.78
CA ALA A 853 14.88 -12.06 10.02
C ALA A 853 14.23 -12.71 11.26
N MET A 854 13.03 -13.30 11.14
CA MET A 854 12.36 -14.01 12.24
C MET A 854 13.10 -15.29 12.62
N VAL A 855 13.63 -16.05 11.64
CA VAL A 855 14.48 -17.22 11.90
C VAL A 855 15.80 -16.82 12.57
N GLU A 856 16.45 -15.75 12.12
CA GLU A 856 17.66 -15.24 12.78
C GLU A 856 17.39 -14.86 14.25
N ILE A 857 16.28 -14.17 14.52
CA ILE A 857 15.88 -13.79 15.88
C ILE A 857 15.63 -15.00 16.80
N GLN A 858 15.28 -16.16 16.25
CA GLN A 858 15.14 -17.41 17.02
C GLN A 858 16.49 -18.06 17.35
N ASN A 859 17.51 -17.83 16.51
CA ASN A 859 18.86 -18.35 16.67
C ASN A 859 19.79 -17.42 17.46
N LEU A 860 19.46 -16.13 17.61
CA LEU A 860 20.21 -15.18 18.44
C LEU A 860 20.18 -15.57 19.93
N ASN A 861 21.33 -15.45 20.61
CA ASN A 861 21.39 -15.74 22.04
C ASN A 861 20.54 -14.75 22.87
N ALA A 862 19.97 -15.22 23.98
CA ALA A 862 19.03 -14.46 24.79
C ALA A 862 19.61 -13.17 25.40
N SER A 863 20.92 -13.14 25.69
CA SER A 863 21.62 -11.98 26.25
C SER A 863 21.75 -10.86 25.21
N ASN A 864 22.06 -11.20 23.96
CA ASN A 864 22.16 -10.25 22.84
C ASN A 864 20.78 -9.64 22.51
N ILE A 865 19.72 -10.46 22.54
CA ILE A 865 18.34 -9.99 22.39
C ILE A 865 17.98 -9.04 23.54
N GLN A 866 18.22 -9.43 24.80
CA GLN A 866 17.98 -8.56 25.97
C GLN A 866 18.73 -7.23 25.87
N TYR A 867 19.99 -7.24 25.45
CA TYR A 867 20.81 -6.04 25.29
C TYR A 867 20.22 -5.09 24.22
N LYS A 868 19.94 -5.60 23.01
CA LYS A 868 19.31 -4.81 21.94
C LYS A 868 17.96 -4.23 22.38
N ILE A 869 17.15 -5.00 23.11
CA ILE A 869 15.85 -4.56 23.62
C ILE A 869 15.99 -3.42 24.64
N ARG A 870 16.89 -3.54 25.64
CA ARG A 870 17.15 -2.47 26.62
C ARG A 870 17.62 -1.18 25.93
N MET A 871 18.57 -1.30 25.00
CA MET A 871 19.06 -0.19 24.17
C MET A 871 17.93 0.53 23.42
N PHE A 872 17.03 -0.21 22.77
CA PHE A 872 15.88 0.40 22.07
C PHE A 872 14.87 1.05 23.04
N GLN A 873 14.61 0.44 24.20
CA GLN A 873 13.74 1.03 25.24
C GLN A 873 14.30 2.34 25.80
N GLU A 874 15.60 2.41 26.07
CA GLU A 874 16.27 3.64 26.52
C GLU A 874 16.24 4.74 25.46
N ASN A 875 16.42 4.38 24.18
CA ASN A 875 16.37 5.35 23.09
C ASN A 875 14.96 5.90 22.86
N GLU A 876 13.89 5.11 23.03
CA GLU A 876 12.51 5.64 23.02
C GLU A 876 12.22 6.54 24.24
N LYS A 877 12.78 6.23 25.43
CA LYS A 877 12.67 7.11 26.61
C LYS A 877 13.34 8.46 26.38
N LYS A 878 14.57 8.48 25.82
CA LYS A 878 15.30 9.72 25.48
C LYS A 878 14.53 10.60 24.50
N LYS A 879 13.97 10.03 23.42
CA LYS A 879 13.11 10.76 22.46
C LYS A 879 11.88 11.40 23.11
N PHE A 880 11.27 10.74 24.09
CA PHE A 880 10.10 11.27 24.78
C PHE A 880 10.46 12.51 25.63
N LEU A 881 11.56 12.44 26.40
CA LEU A 881 12.02 13.57 27.24
C LEU A 881 12.28 14.82 26.38
N LEU A 882 13.00 14.68 25.27
CA LEU A 882 13.26 15.77 24.33
C LEU A 882 11.97 16.37 23.72
N LYS A 883 10.93 15.55 23.47
CA LYS A 883 9.63 16.01 22.96
C LYS A 883 8.86 16.81 24.02
N ASP A 884 8.93 16.42 25.28
CA ASP A 884 8.34 17.12 26.42
C ASP A 884 9.09 18.44 26.74
N GLU A 885 10.43 18.42 26.72
CA GLU A 885 11.28 19.61 26.85
C GLU A 885 11.01 20.63 25.73
N CYS A 886 10.94 20.19 24.47
CA CYS A 886 10.55 21.04 23.35
C CYS A 886 9.12 21.61 23.50
N SER A 887 8.19 20.81 24.02
CA SER A 887 6.81 21.25 24.31
C SER A 887 6.74 22.25 25.47
N LYS A 888 7.69 22.20 26.41
CA LYS A 888 7.86 23.20 27.48
C LYS A 888 8.50 24.48 26.96
N ALA A 889 9.51 24.39 26.08
CA ALA A 889 10.14 25.55 25.44
C ALA A 889 9.14 26.37 24.60
N LYS A 890 8.16 25.73 23.94
CA LYS A 890 7.04 26.42 23.27
C LYS A 890 6.18 27.28 24.23
N LYS A 891 6.21 27.04 25.54
CA LYS A 891 5.49 27.84 26.56
C LYS A 891 6.27 29.06 27.05
N SER A 892 7.52 29.26 26.63
CA SER A 892 8.36 30.40 27.03
C SER A 892 8.54 31.47 25.93
N CYS A 893 7.86 31.36 24.79
CA CYS A 893 7.88 32.38 23.73
C CYS A 893 6.78 33.42 23.96
N SER A 894 7.15 34.57 24.53
CA SER A 894 6.24 35.67 24.88
C SER A 894 5.88 36.58 23.70
N GLU A 895 5.27 36.03 22.64
CA GLU A 895 4.84 36.76 21.43
C GLU A 895 3.34 36.58 21.09
N GLU A 896 2.52 36.18 22.06
CA GLU A 896 1.12 35.76 21.80
C GLU A 896 0.17 36.91 21.41
N ASP A 897 0.43 38.15 21.83
CA ASP A 897 -0.43 39.31 21.55
C ASP A 897 -0.19 39.96 20.17
N ASP A 898 0.95 39.69 19.52
CA ASP A 898 1.36 40.32 18.26
C ASP A 898 0.93 39.54 17.00
N LEU A 899 -0.02 38.60 17.14
CA LEU A 899 -0.45 37.70 16.07
C LEU A 899 -1.98 37.72 15.86
N GLU A 900 -2.41 38.21 14.69
CA GLU A 900 -3.80 38.21 14.25
C GLU A 900 -4.17 36.90 13.53
N VAL A 901 -5.32 36.32 13.85
CA VAL A 901 -5.92 35.18 13.14
C VAL A 901 -6.85 35.71 12.06
N ARG A 902 -6.45 35.58 10.78
CA ARG A 902 -7.19 36.10 9.62
C ARG A 902 -7.70 35.00 8.69
N CYS A 903 -8.82 35.26 8.01
CA CYS A 903 -9.38 34.37 7.00
C CYS A 903 -8.39 34.13 5.86
N LYS A 904 -8.08 32.85 5.58
CA LYS A 904 -7.15 32.45 4.52
C LYS A 904 -7.61 32.88 3.11
N HIS A 905 -8.93 32.96 2.88
CA HIS A 905 -9.52 33.22 1.57
C HIS A 905 -9.69 34.71 1.20
N CYS A 906 -9.85 35.60 2.19
CA CYS A 906 -10.18 37.02 1.91
C CYS A 906 -9.54 38.02 2.89
N ASN A 907 -8.54 37.56 3.67
CA ASN A 907 -7.79 38.34 4.66
C ASN A 907 -8.61 39.08 5.73
N GLU A 908 -9.86 38.67 5.93
CA GLU A 908 -10.75 39.26 6.93
C GLU A 908 -10.31 38.94 8.36
N PHE A 909 -10.46 39.88 9.29
CA PHE A 909 -10.04 39.68 10.67
C PHE A 909 -10.99 38.72 11.41
N GLY A 910 -10.42 37.77 12.16
CA GLY A 910 -11.16 36.89 13.06
C GLY A 910 -11.01 37.34 14.51
N CYS A 911 -9.86 37.03 15.10
CA CYS A 911 -9.49 37.28 16.50
C CYS A 911 -7.96 37.40 16.62
N PHE A 912 -7.43 37.67 17.81
CA PHE A 912 -6.00 37.52 18.11
C PHE A 912 -5.66 36.08 18.51
N VAL A 913 -4.36 35.75 18.55
CA VAL A 913 -3.88 34.48 19.10
C VAL A 913 -4.15 34.39 20.61
N SER A 914 -4.05 35.49 21.35
CA SER A 914 -4.39 35.55 22.77
C SER A 914 -5.90 35.38 23.08
N ASP A 915 -6.78 35.41 22.06
CA ASP A 915 -8.19 35.02 22.17
C ASP A 915 -8.42 33.49 22.04
N LEU A 916 -7.39 32.70 21.70
CA LEU A 916 -7.52 31.26 21.49
C LEU A 916 -7.37 30.47 22.79
N ARG A 917 -8.26 29.51 23.03
CA ARG A 917 -8.12 28.50 24.09
C ARG A 917 -8.29 27.09 23.53
N LYS A 918 -7.62 26.11 24.17
CA LYS A 918 -7.57 24.70 23.76
C LYS A 918 -8.35 23.82 24.74
N LEU A 919 -9.21 22.94 24.25
CA LEU A 919 -9.77 21.81 25.02
C LEU A 919 -9.51 20.51 24.22
N ASP A 920 -8.84 19.54 24.82
CA ASP A 920 -8.34 18.30 24.16
C ASP A 920 -7.57 18.54 22.84
N CYS A 921 -8.25 18.39 21.70
CA CYS A 921 -7.71 18.65 20.35
C CYS A 921 -8.47 19.74 19.58
N HIS A 922 -9.34 20.47 20.30
CA HIS A 922 -10.25 21.49 19.80
C HIS A 922 -9.80 22.88 20.27
N TYR A 923 -10.01 23.89 19.42
CA TYR A 923 -9.45 25.23 19.58
C TYR A 923 -10.54 26.26 19.36
N PHE A 924 -10.76 27.11 20.37
CA PHE A 924 -11.93 27.97 20.50
C PHE A 924 -11.52 29.43 20.64
N VAL A 925 -12.34 30.34 20.10
CA VAL A 925 -12.21 31.78 20.36
C VAL A 925 -13.02 32.14 21.61
N VAL A 926 -12.41 32.84 22.56
CA VAL A 926 -13.08 33.30 23.80
C VAL A 926 -13.38 34.81 23.82
N ASP A 927 -13.02 35.55 22.77
CA ASP A 927 -13.52 36.90 22.52
C ASP A 927 -15.07 36.92 22.48
N ALA A 928 -15.68 37.76 23.30
CA ALA A 928 -17.14 37.89 23.42
C ALA A 928 -17.77 38.51 22.16
N ASP A 929 -17.09 39.46 21.53
CA ASP A 929 -17.58 40.12 20.32
C ASP A 929 -17.50 39.20 19.10
N PHE A 930 -16.75 38.09 19.17
CA PHE A 930 -16.64 37.10 18.08
C PHE A 930 -18.00 36.55 17.63
N ARG A 931 -19.00 36.55 18.53
CA ARG A 931 -20.42 36.29 18.21
C ARG A 931 -20.93 37.12 17.04
N SER A 932 -20.54 38.39 16.96
CA SER A 932 -20.98 39.36 15.95
C SER A 932 -20.14 39.31 14.66
N LYS A 933 -18.92 38.76 14.75
CA LYS A 933 -17.91 38.74 13.66
C LYS A 933 -18.10 37.59 12.67
N VAL A 934 -19.21 36.83 12.74
CA VAL A 934 -19.41 35.57 11.99
C VAL A 934 -20.82 35.38 11.45
N THR A 935 -20.92 34.79 10.24
CA THR A 935 -22.18 34.31 9.68
C THR A 935 -22.50 32.92 10.21
N ARG A 936 -23.78 32.64 10.50
CA ARG A 936 -24.25 31.35 11.06
C ARG A 936 -25.18 30.63 10.08
N LYS A 937 -25.06 29.29 10.02
CA LYS A 937 -25.97 28.38 9.29
C LYS A 937 -26.24 27.13 10.13
N PRO A 938 -27.39 26.46 10.01
CA PRO A 938 -27.61 25.14 10.64
C PRO A 938 -26.56 24.10 10.20
N ASP A 939 -26.24 23.18 11.09
CA ASP A 939 -25.37 22.01 10.87
C ASP A 939 -26.10 20.72 11.24
N THR A 940 -25.62 19.57 10.76
CA THR A 940 -26.05 18.26 11.29
C THR A 940 -25.64 18.14 12.76
N PRO A 941 -26.57 17.89 13.70
CA PRO A 941 -26.26 17.82 15.13
C PRO A 941 -25.20 16.77 15.46
N ARG A 942 -24.16 17.16 16.20
CA ARG A 942 -23.02 16.30 16.57
C ARG A 942 -22.53 16.60 17.98
N LYS A 943 -22.34 15.58 18.83
CA LYS A 943 -21.84 15.73 20.20
C LYS A 943 -20.40 15.22 20.34
N PHE A 944 -19.57 15.93 21.10
CA PHE A 944 -18.23 15.51 21.54
C PHE A 944 -17.90 16.22 22.87
N ASP A 945 -17.31 15.53 23.84
CA ASP A 945 -17.04 16.04 25.21
C ASP A 945 -18.15 16.93 25.82
N GLY A 946 -19.42 16.51 25.74
CA GLY A 946 -20.55 17.31 26.22
C GLY A 946 -20.84 18.60 25.45
N ILE A 947 -20.06 18.93 24.42
CA ILE A 947 -20.29 20.03 23.48
C ILE A 947 -21.17 19.51 22.33
N GLU A 948 -22.29 20.18 22.09
CA GLU A 948 -23.22 19.89 21.01
C GLU A 948 -23.07 20.93 19.87
N ILE A 949 -22.51 20.51 18.73
CA ILE A 949 -22.48 21.30 17.50
C ILE A 949 -23.85 21.22 16.82
N LYS A 950 -24.44 22.39 16.53
CA LYS A 950 -25.66 22.55 15.71
C LYS A 950 -25.53 23.61 14.62
N VAL A 951 -24.40 24.32 14.54
CA VAL A 951 -24.24 25.52 13.70
C VAL A 951 -22.87 25.51 13.01
N ILE A 952 -22.87 25.73 11.69
CA ILE A 952 -21.69 26.08 10.89
C ILE A 952 -21.45 27.59 11.04
N MET A 953 -20.17 27.93 11.18
CA MET A 953 -19.69 29.30 11.30
C MET A 953 -18.89 29.66 10.05
N ASP A 954 -19.34 30.69 9.33
CA ASP A 954 -18.76 31.17 8.07
C ASP A 954 -18.15 32.57 8.22
N CYS A 955 -17.13 32.85 7.41
CA CYS A 955 -16.60 34.19 7.22
C CYS A 955 -17.73 35.20 6.88
N PRO A 956 -17.83 36.36 7.56
CA PRO A 956 -18.85 37.36 7.26
C PRO A 956 -18.70 37.92 5.83
N LYS A 957 -17.45 38.05 5.36
CA LYS A 957 -17.12 38.67 4.06
C LYS A 957 -17.13 37.71 2.87
N CYS A 958 -16.55 36.50 2.99
CA CYS A 958 -16.44 35.56 1.86
C CYS A 958 -17.28 34.29 2.00
N THR A 959 -18.04 34.13 3.08
CA THR A 959 -18.95 32.98 3.34
C THR A 959 -18.32 31.58 3.27
N LYS A 960 -16.98 31.46 3.19
CA LYS A 960 -16.28 30.18 3.37
C LYS A 960 -16.31 29.80 4.86
N MET A 961 -16.51 28.51 5.14
CA MET A 961 -16.53 27.94 6.49
C MET A 961 -15.27 28.32 7.27
N TRP A 962 -15.45 28.96 8.42
CA TRP A 962 -14.42 29.18 9.45
C TRP A 962 -14.40 28.05 10.49
N GLY A 963 -15.55 27.44 10.77
CA GLY A 963 -15.64 26.38 11.76
C GLY A 963 -17.07 26.02 12.15
N HIS A 964 -17.27 25.76 13.44
CA HIS A 964 -18.57 25.39 14.01
C HIS A 964 -18.81 26.15 15.31
N VAL A 965 -20.07 26.42 15.66
CA VAL A 965 -20.45 26.81 17.03
C VAL A 965 -20.96 25.55 17.73
N GLY A 966 -20.30 25.19 18.83
CA GLY A 966 -20.76 24.19 19.79
C GLY A 966 -21.48 24.85 20.96
N GLN A 967 -22.36 24.12 21.63
CA GLN A 967 -23.01 24.54 22.87
C GLN A 967 -22.66 23.56 23.99
N ARG A 968 -22.22 24.06 25.15
CA ARG A 968 -22.03 23.27 26.38
C ARG A 968 -22.79 23.98 27.50
N GLU A 969 -23.71 23.27 28.14
CA GLU A 969 -24.66 23.88 29.09
C GLU A 969 -25.38 25.08 28.43
N GLN A 970 -25.19 26.30 28.93
CA GLN A 970 -25.74 27.54 28.34
C GLN A 970 -24.70 28.35 27.52
N THR A 971 -23.44 27.89 27.47
CA THR A 971 -22.33 28.60 26.81
C THR A 971 -22.17 28.16 25.35
N GLU A 972 -22.10 29.14 24.43
CA GLU A 972 -21.65 28.91 23.05
C GLU A 972 -20.11 28.91 22.97
N LEU A 973 -19.55 28.04 22.13
CA LEU A 973 -18.11 27.83 21.98
C LEU A 973 -17.71 27.81 20.49
N TYR A 974 -16.86 28.75 20.09
CA TYR A 974 -16.53 29.02 18.68
C TYR A 974 -15.31 28.22 18.18
N LEU A 975 -15.54 27.00 17.70
CA LEU A 975 -14.50 26.05 17.29
C LEU A 975 -13.91 26.40 15.91
N LEU A 976 -12.64 26.79 15.87
CA LEU A 976 -11.92 27.16 14.63
C LEU A 976 -11.39 25.95 13.85
N LYS A 977 -11.51 26.03 12.52
CA LYS A 977 -10.93 25.08 11.56
C LYS A 977 -9.64 25.66 10.96
N LEU A 978 -8.49 25.43 11.60
CA LEU A 978 -7.16 25.97 11.26
C LEU A 978 -6.88 26.15 9.75
N ALA A 979 -7.19 25.14 8.93
CA ALA A 979 -6.95 25.15 7.48
C ALA A 979 -7.68 26.27 6.71
N GLN A 980 -8.55 27.05 7.36
CA GLN A 980 -9.32 28.17 6.82
C GLN A 980 -8.77 29.54 7.27
N PHE A 981 -7.69 29.54 8.05
CA PHE A 981 -7.04 30.72 8.60
C PHE A 981 -5.57 30.83 8.21
N LYS A 982 -5.03 32.05 8.33
CA LYS A 982 -3.61 32.38 8.29
C LYS A 982 -3.31 33.32 9.46
N PHE A 983 -2.10 33.23 10.02
CA PHE A 983 -1.67 34.07 11.13
C PHE A 983 -0.85 35.22 10.56
N VAL A 984 -1.16 36.45 10.95
CA VAL A 984 -0.49 37.65 10.44
C VAL A 984 0.09 38.42 11.62
N ARG A 985 1.41 38.62 11.63
CA ARG A 985 2.07 39.40 12.69
C ARG A 985 1.72 40.88 12.52
N THR A 986 1.33 41.53 13.62
CA THR A 986 0.96 42.96 13.70
C THR A 986 2.07 43.86 13.15
N ALA A 987 3.29 43.69 13.65
CA ALA A 987 4.42 44.60 13.49
C ALA A 987 4.99 44.66 12.06
N ASN A 988 5.10 43.53 11.36
CA ASN A 988 5.74 43.42 10.04
C ASN A 988 4.83 42.86 8.93
N ARG A 989 3.56 42.52 9.24
CA ARG A 989 2.58 41.86 8.35
C ARG A 989 3.02 40.52 7.75
N GLU A 990 4.04 39.89 8.33
CA GLU A 990 4.49 38.54 7.99
C GLU A 990 3.36 37.52 8.20
N THR A 991 3.20 36.61 7.25
CA THR A 991 2.03 35.71 7.15
C THR A 991 2.44 34.25 7.25
N PHE A 992 1.98 33.56 8.31
CA PHE A 992 2.23 32.15 8.57
C PHE A 992 0.99 31.29 8.29
N ILE A 993 1.19 30.08 7.74
CA ILE A 993 0.12 29.10 7.51
C ILE A 993 0.58 27.74 8.02
N TYR A 994 -0.12 27.20 9.02
CA TYR A 994 0.19 25.90 9.64
C TYR A 994 -0.79 24.82 9.16
N ARG A 995 -0.30 23.58 8.96
CA ARG A 995 -1.13 22.44 8.54
C ARG A 995 -1.85 21.76 9.71
N LYS A 996 -1.27 21.80 10.93
CA LYS A 996 -1.89 21.31 12.18
C LYS A 996 -1.60 22.27 13.33
N TRP A 997 -2.47 22.26 14.34
CA TRP A 997 -2.29 23.05 15.57
C TRP A 997 -1.05 22.64 16.38
N THR A 998 -0.52 21.43 16.19
CA THR A 998 0.75 20.96 16.78
C THR A 998 1.98 21.65 16.21
N ASP A 999 1.87 22.16 14.99
CA ASP A 999 2.99 22.68 14.20
C ASP A 999 3.23 24.17 14.51
N VAL A 1000 2.23 24.82 15.11
CA VAL A 1000 2.25 26.19 15.64
C VAL A 1000 3.39 26.35 16.67
N PRO A 1001 4.22 27.42 16.60
CA PRO A 1001 5.40 27.56 17.46
C PRO A 1001 5.09 28.12 18.85
N PHE A 1002 4.03 28.92 18.99
CA PHE A 1002 3.58 29.52 20.25
C PHE A 1002 2.65 28.59 21.06
N HIS A 1003 2.40 28.94 22.33
CA HIS A 1003 1.43 28.23 23.17
C HIS A 1003 0.00 28.73 22.91
N ILE A 1004 -0.98 27.91 23.30
CA ILE A 1004 -2.40 28.26 23.32
C ILE A 1004 -2.92 27.73 24.66
N PRO A 1005 -3.38 28.59 25.58
CA PRO A 1005 -3.76 28.17 26.93
C PRO A 1005 -4.90 27.15 26.94
N GLU A 1006 -4.88 26.23 27.90
CA GLU A 1006 -5.93 25.21 28.04
C GLU A 1006 -7.15 25.75 28.79
N LEU A 1007 -8.33 25.51 28.21
CA LEU A 1007 -9.64 25.83 28.76
C LEU A 1007 -10.04 24.74 29.75
N LYS A 1008 -10.13 25.06 31.04
CA LYS A 1008 -10.60 24.09 32.04
C LYS A 1008 -12.13 24.06 32.03
N PRO A 1009 -12.79 22.92 32.32
CA PRO A 1009 -14.25 22.84 32.33
C PRO A 1009 -14.93 23.89 33.23
N GLY A 1010 -14.36 24.15 34.41
CA GLY A 1010 -14.86 25.16 35.36
C GLY A 1010 -14.58 26.62 34.99
N ASP A 1011 -13.97 26.88 33.84
CA ASP A 1011 -13.78 28.23 33.28
C ASP A 1011 -14.77 28.51 32.12
N ILE A 1012 -15.36 27.45 31.51
CA ILE A 1012 -16.31 27.55 30.39
C ILE A 1012 -17.52 28.41 30.78
N SER A 1013 -18.13 28.13 31.94
CA SER A 1013 -19.27 28.86 32.48
C SER A 1013 -18.97 30.31 32.94
N LYS A 1014 -17.73 30.78 32.74
CA LYS A 1014 -17.29 32.15 33.05
C LYS A 1014 -16.84 32.94 31.83
N LEU A 1015 -16.70 32.30 30.65
CA LEU A 1015 -16.03 32.90 29.48
C LEU A 1015 -16.67 34.21 28.98
N TYR A 1016 -17.99 34.37 29.13
CA TYR A 1016 -18.74 35.49 28.56
C TYR A 1016 -19.57 36.25 29.60
N GLY A 1017 -19.48 35.87 30.88
CA GLY A 1017 -20.44 36.29 31.91
C GLY A 1017 -21.84 35.69 31.73
N ASN A 1018 -22.75 36.06 32.64
CA ASN A 1018 -24.20 35.96 32.54
C ASN A 1018 -24.77 37.39 32.57
#